data_AF-A0A0B1U5Q8-F1
#
_entry.id   AF-A0A0B1U5Q8-F1
#
_cell.length_a   1.000
_cell.length_b   1.000
_cell.length_c   1.000
_cell.angle_alpha   90.00
_cell.angle_beta   90.00
_cell.angle_gamma   90.00
#
_symmetry.space_group_name_H-M   'P 1'
#
loop_
_entity.id
_entity.type
_entity.pdbx_description
1 polymer ?
#
loop_
_entity_poly.entity_id
_entity_poly.type
_entity_poly.pdbx_seq_one_letter_code
_entity_poly.pdbx_strand_id
1 'polypeptide(L)'
;MPAAALTQHDLIAHEHFLRDIFSRFLAFKTHSLYFPKSADDAVAAGFGPDFATAVSLPGERRVMVPLCAEGSLLGVFVARGASLGAPRTLLPLLPRIAAMALGQLRLTLAAATDSLTGLATGGALLAAVTREIESVQDRILPGAASLVDPGLSGWHGGFGLVVLDLDHFSRVAGRFGFVTAEDVLARAGAVIGRLCPEGGVAARLHDDLFALFLRAASAVKCRETAEAVLGELSRTAFPIPSMGESLTLSASAGCVTYPQDVRGGQFAASPAEQARLLVHKAKKGLAVAKDLGRNQVMPYNRILPEGGTVLENLPMARLAVSLGRWVEAEAGQRFLVWSPRLERTVDVRTTDGQRLSGRTPATIKGEIVLVEVGEDMAFAEALHLADPDLPLEPGDRLALVPETDDEAGAVPAGPPRKDPASGLYGHRDFLRATAADREKRPAFAQALILLPEVATQRRPGRPAEVDITEAAGLCRQFFGPKAVGGRFSASKLVFFLPERSPEALAEAAEKLMAALQEHLGLTAVTGIAGYPCLDYARGDVAENCRKALNHALLLPKEPRLAVFDTLSLTVSGDRHFALGDIYAAMEEYKQALLADETNALARNSLGICLARLGRLPQARAEFTQVISRDGKNTMALYNLGCVLQRQGDPAAARTAFQKCLRANPGHVSSLLRLGRMAEESRRLAPALKYYRRAAATGNAPALTLRHLARLALTRGRLDEAREHLHQALLLDPKDAFSLQLMARLYLTEGEDPAIAEAMARQAVALRPERKEFWVELSQALAAQGRHDEASAASARAEGV
;
A
#
# COMPACT_ATOMS: atom_id res chain seq x y z
N MET A 1 40.91 0.78 4.50
CA MET A 1 41.92 -0.24 4.87
C MET A 1 42.70 -0.66 3.64
N PRO A 2 43.97 -1.10 3.76
CA PRO A 2 44.68 -1.70 2.63
C PRO A 2 43.93 -2.96 2.17
N ALA A 3 43.85 -3.17 0.84
CA ALA A 3 43.25 -4.38 0.28
C ALA A 3 43.91 -5.64 0.84
N ALA A 4 43.12 -6.68 1.12
CA ALA A 4 43.61 -7.93 1.70
C ALA A 4 44.77 -8.52 0.88
N ALA A 5 45.79 -9.03 1.58
CA ALA A 5 46.93 -9.71 0.95
C ALA A 5 46.46 -11.02 0.29
N LEU A 6 47.03 -11.33 -0.88
CA LEU A 6 46.72 -12.56 -1.61
C LEU A 6 47.18 -13.79 -0.83
N THR A 7 46.36 -14.83 -0.82
CA THR A 7 46.63 -16.11 -0.15
C THR A 7 46.87 -17.25 -1.15
N GLN A 8 47.37 -18.38 -0.67
CA GLN A 8 47.48 -19.61 -1.47
C GLN A 8 46.12 -20.11 -1.96
N HIS A 9 45.07 -19.93 -1.16
CA HIS A 9 43.71 -20.30 -1.53
C HIS A 9 43.22 -19.49 -2.73
N ASP A 10 43.52 -18.20 -2.79
CA ASP A 10 43.16 -17.33 -3.92
C ASP A 10 43.83 -17.80 -5.22
N LEU A 11 45.07 -18.29 -5.15
CA LEU A 11 45.75 -18.86 -6.31
C LEU A 11 45.04 -20.11 -6.84
N ILE A 12 44.60 -20.99 -5.93
CA ILE A 12 43.89 -22.23 -6.28
C ILE A 12 42.53 -21.89 -6.89
N ALA A 13 41.76 -21.00 -6.25
CA ALA A 13 40.44 -20.58 -6.72
C ALA A 13 40.50 -19.88 -8.09
N HIS A 14 41.63 -19.27 -8.43
CA HIS A 14 41.85 -18.53 -9.68
C HIS A 14 42.94 -19.16 -10.58
N GLU A 15 43.13 -20.47 -10.51
CA GLU A 15 44.15 -21.17 -11.34
C GLU A 15 43.91 -20.95 -12.84
N HIS A 16 42.65 -20.93 -13.29
CA HIS A 16 42.29 -20.67 -14.69
C HIS A 16 42.70 -19.27 -15.17
N PHE A 17 42.63 -18.26 -14.31
CA PHE A 17 43.09 -16.91 -14.62
C PHE A 17 44.61 -16.89 -14.88
N LEU A 18 45.38 -17.60 -14.03
CA LEU A 18 46.82 -17.74 -14.21
C LEU A 18 47.14 -18.52 -15.50
N ARG A 19 46.42 -19.63 -15.76
CA ARG A 19 46.54 -20.39 -17.00
C ARG A 19 46.33 -19.51 -18.23
N ASP A 20 45.27 -18.70 -18.25
CA ASP A 20 44.88 -17.87 -19.40
C ASP A 20 45.85 -16.70 -19.62
N ILE A 21 46.50 -16.21 -18.57
CA ILE A 21 47.58 -15.25 -18.71
C ILE A 21 48.82 -15.93 -19.28
N PHE A 22 49.27 -17.03 -18.68
CA PHE A 22 50.51 -17.69 -19.10
C PHE A 22 50.40 -18.31 -20.49
N SER A 23 49.22 -18.78 -20.92
CA SER A 23 49.03 -19.36 -22.25
C SER A 23 49.25 -18.36 -23.39
N ARG A 24 49.14 -17.06 -23.12
CA ARG A 24 49.44 -15.97 -24.09
C ARG A 24 50.94 -15.81 -24.35
N PHE A 25 51.78 -16.23 -23.41
CA PHE A 25 53.24 -16.03 -23.47
C PHE A 25 54.02 -17.34 -23.54
N LEU A 26 53.40 -18.46 -23.15
CA LEU A 26 54.02 -19.78 -23.08
C LEU A 26 53.03 -20.84 -23.58
N ALA A 27 53.41 -21.57 -24.63
CA ALA A 27 52.64 -22.72 -25.08
C ALA A 27 52.95 -23.93 -24.20
N PHE A 28 51.94 -24.50 -23.54
CA PHE A 28 52.04 -25.69 -22.69
C PHE A 28 50.82 -26.60 -22.85
N LYS A 29 50.96 -27.90 -22.56
CA LYS A 29 49.89 -28.90 -22.68
C LYS A 29 49.02 -28.98 -21.44
N THR A 30 49.65 -28.98 -20.26
CA THR A 30 48.96 -29.06 -18.97
C THR A 30 49.63 -28.13 -17.96
N HIS A 31 48.92 -27.77 -16.90
CA HIS A 31 49.41 -26.91 -15.83
C HIS A 31 49.08 -27.50 -14.46
N SER A 32 49.78 -27.04 -13.43
CA SER A 32 49.47 -27.33 -12.02
C SER A 32 50.08 -26.24 -11.13
N LEU A 33 49.47 -25.97 -9.98
CA LEU A 33 50.06 -25.16 -8.92
C LEU A 33 50.85 -26.03 -7.93
N TYR A 34 52.03 -25.55 -7.54
CA TYR A 34 52.89 -26.17 -6.53
C TYR A 34 53.15 -25.18 -5.39
N PHE A 35 52.97 -25.63 -4.15
CA PHE A 35 53.13 -24.81 -2.94
C PHE A 35 54.30 -25.35 -2.10
N PRO A 36 55.48 -24.71 -2.13
CA PRO A 36 56.63 -25.14 -1.33
C PRO A 36 56.35 -24.97 0.17
N LYS A 37 56.82 -25.89 1.01
CA LYS A 37 56.62 -25.82 2.47
C LYS A 37 57.61 -24.88 3.16
N SER A 38 58.78 -24.68 2.54
CA SER A 38 59.84 -23.80 3.03
C SER A 38 60.54 -23.06 1.88
N ALA A 39 61.28 -21.98 2.20
CA ALA A 39 62.12 -21.30 1.23
C ALA A 39 63.24 -22.21 0.69
N ASP A 40 63.73 -23.14 1.53
CA ASP A 40 64.74 -24.13 1.15
C ASP A 40 64.22 -25.14 0.11
N ASP A 41 62.95 -25.53 0.18
CA ASP A 41 62.31 -26.38 -0.85
C ASP A 41 62.22 -25.68 -2.21
N ALA A 42 62.01 -24.36 -2.21
CA ALA A 42 61.95 -23.57 -3.44
C ALA A 42 63.36 -23.39 -4.05
N VAL A 43 64.39 -23.23 -3.22
CA VAL A 43 65.79 -23.22 -3.67
C VAL A 43 66.21 -24.59 -4.21
N ALA A 44 65.79 -25.68 -3.57
CA ALA A 44 66.01 -27.05 -4.04
C ALA A 44 65.29 -27.33 -5.39
N ALA A 45 64.18 -26.65 -5.67
CA ALA A 45 63.47 -26.70 -6.96
C ALA A 45 64.15 -25.86 -8.07
N GLY A 46 65.31 -25.24 -7.79
CA GLY A 46 66.13 -24.53 -8.76
C GLY A 46 65.89 -23.01 -8.83
N PHE A 47 65.09 -22.44 -7.92
CA PHE A 47 64.90 -20.99 -7.87
C PHE A 47 66.04 -20.29 -7.11
N GLY A 48 66.46 -19.12 -7.59
CA GLY A 48 67.37 -18.25 -6.83
C GLY A 48 66.69 -17.61 -5.62
N PRO A 49 67.45 -17.05 -4.65
CA PRO A 49 66.91 -16.52 -3.39
C PRO A 49 65.89 -15.39 -3.57
N ASP A 50 65.97 -14.64 -4.67
CA ASP A 50 65.07 -13.52 -4.97
C ASP A 50 63.88 -13.91 -5.87
N PHE A 51 63.77 -15.18 -6.26
CA PHE A 51 62.75 -15.69 -7.19
C PHE A 51 62.65 -14.91 -8.52
N ALA A 52 63.73 -14.23 -8.92
CA ALA A 52 63.73 -13.26 -10.01
C ALA A 52 63.65 -13.88 -11.42
N THR A 53 63.83 -15.21 -11.56
CA THR A 53 63.87 -15.91 -12.85
C THR A 53 63.08 -17.22 -12.77
N ALA A 54 62.28 -17.51 -13.80
CA ALA A 54 61.59 -18.79 -13.93
C ALA A 54 62.56 -19.93 -14.27
N VAL A 55 62.27 -21.13 -13.78
CA VAL A 55 63.11 -22.33 -13.99
C VAL A 55 62.59 -23.10 -15.19
N SER A 56 63.47 -23.42 -16.14
CA SER A 56 63.15 -24.31 -17.26
C SER A 56 63.90 -25.62 -17.11
N LEU A 57 63.18 -26.73 -17.24
CA LEU A 57 63.72 -28.09 -17.28
C LEU A 57 63.48 -28.67 -18.69
N PRO A 58 64.42 -28.50 -19.63
CA PRO A 58 64.23 -28.88 -21.02
C PRO A 58 64.02 -30.40 -21.20
N GLY A 59 64.71 -31.22 -20.41
CA GLY A 59 64.58 -32.67 -20.42
C GLY A 59 63.19 -33.18 -20.02
N GLU A 60 62.49 -32.43 -19.16
CA GLU A 60 61.13 -32.74 -18.70
C GLU A 60 60.04 -31.96 -19.47
N ARG A 61 60.43 -31.10 -20.42
CA ARG A 61 59.55 -30.13 -21.09
C ARG A 61 58.67 -29.36 -20.10
N ARG A 62 59.30 -28.85 -19.04
CA ARG A 62 58.62 -28.19 -17.92
C ARG A 62 59.18 -26.79 -17.68
N VAL A 63 58.31 -25.83 -17.41
CA VAL A 63 58.67 -24.47 -17.00
C VAL A 63 57.94 -24.16 -15.70
N MET A 64 58.68 -23.66 -14.71
CA MET A 64 58.19 -23.35 -13.38
C MET A 64 58.34 -21.86 -13.13
N VAL A 65 57.22 -21.17 -12.91
CA VAL A 65 57.16 -19.71 -12.73
C VAL A 65 56.82 -19.43 -11.26
N PRO A 66 57.67 -18.70 -10.51
CA PRO A 66 57.37 -18.35 -9.14
C PRO A 66 56.27 -17.27 -9.09
N LEU A 67 55.31 -17.45 -8.18
CA LEU A 67 54.19 -16.54 -7.95
C LEU A 67 54.45 -15.80 -6.65
N CYS A 68 55.07 -14.62 -6.74
CA CYS A 68 55.42 -13.79 -5.58
C CYS A 68 54.51 -12.56 -5.46
N ALA A 69 53.99 -12.31 -4.26
CA ALA A 69 53.24 -11.09 -3.93
C ALA A 69 53.86 -10.46 -2.67
N GLU A 70 54.02 -9.13 -2.67
CA GLU A 70 54.53 -8.37 -1.51
C GLU A 70 55.85 -8.91 -0.94
N GLY A 71 56.72 -9.44 -1.80
CA GLY A 71 58.03 -10.00 -1.41
C GLY A 71 58.01 -11.44 -0.88
N SER A 72 56.83 -12.08 -0.81
CA SER A 72 56.68 -13.47 -0.35
C SER A 72 56.29 -14.41 -1.49
N LEU A 73 56.85 -15.62 -1.51
CA LEU A 73 56.48 -16.67 -2.47
C LEU A 73 55.15 -17.30 -2.03
N LEU A 74 54.10 -17.08 -2.82
CA LEU A 74 52.78 -17.67 -2.57
C LEU A 74 52.63 -19.05 -3.20
N GLY A 75 53.32 -19.33 -4.32
CA GLY A 75 53.28 -20.62 -4.98
C GLY A 75 54.09 -20.64 -6.27
N VAL A 76 54.02 -21.72 -7.03
CA VAL A 76 54.73 -21.91 -8.29
C VAL A 76 53.76 -22.43 -9.34
N PHE A 77 53.62 -21.69 -10.45
CA PHE A 77 52.89 -22.15 -11.62
C PHE A 77 53.77 -23.09 -12.44
N VAL A 78 53.32 -24.33 -12.62
CA VAL A 78 54.06 -25.36 -13.34
C VAL A 78 53.40 -25.61 -14.69
N ALA A 79 54.06 -25.20 -15.77
CA ALA A 79 53.65 -25.48 -17.15
C ALA A 79 54.35 -26.75 -17.66
N ARG A 80 53.59 -27.80 -17.98
CA ARG A 80 54.09 -29.09 -18.47
C ARG A 80 53.85 -29.26 -19.97
N GLY A 81 54.77 -29.94 -20.64
CA GLY A 81 54.81 -30.00 -22.11
C GLY A 81 55.06 -28.62 -22.73
N ALA A 82 55.68 -27.71 -21.97
CA ALA A 82 55.96 -26.35 -22.40
C ALA A 82 57.11 -26.34 -23.41
N SER A 83 56.91 -25.68 -24.54
CA SER A 83 57.97 -25.45 -25.54
C SER A 83 58.41 -24.00 -25.48
N LEU A 84 59.66 -23.75 -25.10
CA LEU A 84 60.28 -22.43 -25.20
C LEU A 84 60.74 -22.21 -26.66
N GLY A 85 59.83 -21.75 -27.51
CA GLY A 85 60.15 -21.34 -28.90
C GLY A 85 60.77 -19.93 -29.02
N ALA A 86 60.95 -19.22 -27.91
CA ALA A 86 61.40 -17.81 -27.83
C ALA A 86 62.67 -17.69 -26.97
N PRO A 87 63.51 -16.64 -27.14
CA PRO A 87 64.84 -16.52 -26.53
C PRO A 87 64.86 -16.65 -25.00
N ARG A 88 66.02 -17.06 -24.43
CA ARG A 88 66.27 -17.20 -22.97
C ARG A 88 65.90 -15.97 -22.13
N THR A 89 65.69 -14.82 -22.79
CA THR A 89 65.17 -13.58 -22.24
C THR A 89 63.74 -13.67 -21.69
N LEU A 90 62.96 -14.71 -22.04
CA LEU A 90 61.60 -14.88 -21.52
C LEU A 90 61.59 -15.34 -20.05
N LEU A 91 62.59 -16.13 -19.60
CA LEU A 91 62.61 -16.69 -18.24
C LEU A 91 62.67 -15.62 -17.12
N PRO A 92 63.41 -14.51 -17.26
CA PRO A 92 63.36 -13.39 -16.31
C PRO A 92 62.09 -12.54 -16.42
N LEU A 93 61.35 -12.61 -17.54
CA LEU A 93 60.12 -11.85 -17.74
C LEU A 93 58.89 -12.56 -17.15
N LEU A 94 58.87 -13.90 -17.12
CA LEU A 94 57.76 -14.68 -16.59
C LEU A 94 57.41 -14.36 -15.12
N PRO A 95 58.37 -14.21 -14.18
CA PRO A 95 58.07 -13.76 -12.81
C PRO A 95 57.48 -12.35 -12.76
N ARG A 96 57.88 -11.44 -13.67
CA ARG A 96 57.30 -10.08 -13.74
C ARG A 96 55.87 -10.11 -14.27
N ILE A 97 55.60 -10.94 -15.28
CA ILE A 97 54.25 -11.20 -15.76
C ILE A 97 53.40 -11.81 -14.64
N ALA A 98 53.96 -12.74 -13.86
CA ALA A 98 53.30 -13.30 -12.69
C ALA A 98 52.97 -12.22 -11.65
N ALA A 99 53.92 -11.35 -11.31
CA ALA A 99 53.68 -10.24 -10.38
C ALA A 99 52.58 -9.29 -10.87
N MET A 100 52.54 -8.96 -12.17
CA MET A 100 51.45 -8.18 -12.76
C MET A 100 50.10 -8.92 -12.71
N ALA A 101 50.10 -10.21 -13.01
CA ALA A 101 48.90 -11.05 -12.93
C ALA A 101 48.35 -11.10 -11.50
N LEU A 102 49.21 -11.26 -10.50
CA LEU A 102 48.84 -11.21 -9.09
C LEU A 102 48.38 -9.81 -8.68
N GLY A 103 49.01 -8.75 -9.18
CA GLY A 103 48.55 -7.37 -8.97
C GLY A 103 47.14 -7.14 -9.52
N GLN A 104 46.87 -7.62 -10.73
CA GLN A 104 45.55 -7.59 -11.35
C GLN A 104 44.53 -8.43 -10.58
N LEU A 105 44.91 -9.64 -10.16
CA LEU A 105 44.07 -10.52 -9.35
C LEU A 105 43.70 -9.84 -8.03
N ARG A 106 44.67 -9.24 -7.33
CA ARG A 106 44.46 -8.50 -6.08
C ARG A 106 43.51 -7.32 -6.28
N LEU A 107 43.69 -6.52 -7.34
CA LEU A 107 42.78 -5.42 -7.66
C LEU A 107 41.36 -5.92 -7.98
N THR A 108 41.26 -7.07 -8.64
CA THR A 108 39.97 -7.70 -8.98
C THR A 108 39.26 -8.20 -7.71
N LEU A 109 39.98 -8.85 -6.80
CA LEU A 109 39.46 -9.29 -5.50
C LEU A 109 39.10 -8.10 -4.60
N ALA A 110 39.91 -7.04 -4.62
CA ALA A 110 39.62 -5.80 -3.89
C ALA A 110 38.36 -5.10 -4.44
N ALA A 111 38.15 -5.08 -5.75
CA ALA A 111 36.92 -4.54 -6.35
C ALA A 111 35.68 -5.41 -6.05
N ALA A 112 35.88 -6.69 -5.75
CA ALA A 112 34.84 -7.63 -5.35
C ALA A 112 34.49 -7.57 -3.85
N THR A 113 35.23 -6.80 -3.03
CA THR A 113 35.03 -6.70 -1.57
C THR A 113 34.67 -5.28 -1.13
N ASP A 114 33.75 -5.16 -0.18
CA ASP A 114 33.33 -3.89 0.42
C ASP A 114 34.40 -3.43 1.42
N SER A 115 34.90 -2.22 1.21
CA SER A 115 36.03 -1.68 1.98
C SER A 115 35.76 -1.46 3.48
N LEU A 116 34.49 -1.36 3.88
CA LEU A 116 34.09 -1.13 5.27
C LEU A 116 33.89 -2.44 6.03
N THR A 117 33.15 -3.37 5.42
CA THR A 117 32.72 -4.60 6.09
C THR A 117 33.59 -5.81 5.78
N GLY A 118 34.40 -5.75 4.71
CA GLY A 118 35.18 -6.87 4.20
C GLY A 118 34.35 -7.97 3.51
N LEU A 119 33.03 -7.80 3.44
CA LEU A 119 32.12 -8.70 2.72
C LEU A 119 32.22 -8.52 1.20
N ALA A 120 31.60 -9.39 0.41
CA ALA A 120 31.54 -9.20 -1.03
C ALA A 120 30.73 -7.94 -1.41
N THR A 121 31.02 -7.32 -2.56
CA THR A 121 30.18 -6.25 -3.11
C THR A 121 28.92 -6.81 -3.74
N GLY A 122 27.89 -5.98 -3.92
CA GLY A 122 26.67 -6.36 -4.67
C GLY A 122 26.96 -6.86 -6.09
N GLY A 123 27.99 -6.33 -6.76
CA GLY A 123 28.43 -6.83 -8.07
C GLY A 123 29.00 -8.25 -8.01
N ALA A 124 29.83 -8.55 -7.00
CA ALA A 124 30.39 -9.88 -6.79
C ALA A 124 29.31 -10.91 -6.41
N LEU A 125 28.33 -10.52 -5.59
CA LEU A 125 27.15 -11.34 -5.28
C LEU A 125 26.35 -11.67 -6.55
N LEU A 126 26.01 -10.67 -7.36
CA LEU A 126 25.25 -10.87 -8.59
C LEU A 126 25.99 -11.83 -9.54
N ALA A 127 27.31 -11.67 -9.69
CA ALA A 127 28.12 -12.57 -10.49
C ALA A 127 28.12 -14.02 -9.94
N ALA A 128 28.12 -14.20 -8.62
CA ALA A 128 28.02 -15.53 -8.00
C ALA A 128 26.65 -16.17 -8.25
N VAL A 129 25.56 -15.41 -8.09
CA VAL A 129 24.19 -15.86 -8.34
C VAL A 129 23.99 -16.20 -9.83
N THR A 130 24.50 -15.37 -10.75
CA THR A 130 24.41 -15.61 -12.20
C THR A 130 25.06 -16.94 -12.59
N ARG A 131 26.28 -17.23 -12.10
CA ARG A 131 26.95 -18.51 -12.36
C ARG A 131 26.17 -19.71 -11.82
N GLU A 132 25.53 -19.55 -10.66
CA GLU A 132 24.72 -20.62 -10.09
C GLU A 132 23.45 -20.85 -10.91
N ILE A 133 22.80 -19.80 -11.42
CA ILE A 133 21.65 -19.92 -12.33
C ILE A 133 22.03 -20.67 -13.59
N GLU A 134 23.14 -20.30 -14.23
CA GLU A 134 23.70 -21.01 -15.40
C GLU A 134 23.89 -22.50 -15.09
N SER A 135 24.56 -22.81 -13.99
CA SER A 135 24.80 -24.19 -13.58
C SER A 135 23.50 -24.98 -13.29
N VAL A 136 22.46 -24.33 -12.78
CA VAL A 136 21.17 -24.99 -12.53
C VAL A 136 20.38 -25.17 -13.84
N GLN A 137 20.39 -24.18 -14.74
CA GLN A 137 19.68 -24.23 -16.03
C GLN A 137 20.27 -25.26 -16.98
N ASP A 138 21.61 -25.34 -17.08
CA ASP A 138 22.33 -26.34 -17.89
C ASP A 138 21.96 -27.79 -17.50
N ARG A 139 21.44 -27.98 -16.29
CA ARG A 139 21.01 -29.28 -15.75
C ARG A 139 19.50 -29.53 -15.87
N ILE A 140 18.67 -28.48 -16.00
CA ILE A 140 17.20 -28.56 -16.15
C ILE A 140 16.78 -28.71 -17.62
N LEU A 141 17.54 -28.15 -18.57
CA LEU A 141 17.29 -28.24 -20.02
C LEU A 141 18.41 -29.06 -20.71
N PRO A 142 18.23 -30.36 -20.99
CA PRO A 142 19.26 -31.12 -21.70
C PRO A 142 19.20 -30.81 -23.21
N GLY A 143 20.16 -30.03 -23.71
CA GLY A 143 20.27 -29.67 -25.13
C GLY A 143 21.66 -29.25 -25.60
N ALA A 144 22.47 -30.26 -25.98
CA ALA A 144 23.62 -30.20 -26.89
C ALA A 144 24.89 -29.38 -26.55
N ALA A 145 25.34 -29.34 -25.28
CA ALA A 145 26.76 -29.06 -24.97
C ALA A 145 27.21 -29.58 -23.59
N SER A 146 26.70 -30.74 -23.15
CA SER A 146 27.13 -31.33 -21.88
C SER A 146 28.53 -31.92 -21.99
N LEU A 147 29.53 -31.08 -21.75
CA LEU A 147 30.89 -31.45 -21.39
C LEU A 147 31.21 -30.76 -20.06
N VAL A 148 30.73 -31.32 -18.96
CA VAL A 148 31.16 -30.88 -17.62
C VAL A 148 31.65 -32.08 -16.82
N ASP A 149 32.82 -31.83 -16.22
CA ASP A 149 33.75 -32.66 -15.48
C ASP A 149 33.12 -33.49 -14.34
N PRO A 150 33.38 -34.80 -14.22
CA PRO A 150 32.83 -35.68 -13.18
C PRO A 150 33.33 -35.41 -11.74
N GLY A 151 34.06 -34.32 -11.49
CA GLY A 151 34.71 -34.01 -10.20
C GLY A 151 33.92 -33.18 -9.17
N LEU A 152 32.72 -32.68 -9.47
CA LEU A 152 31.97 -31.81 -8.52
C LEU A 152 30.94 -32.60 -7.71
N SER A 153 31.37 -33.16 -6.57
CA SER A 153 30.50 -33.81 -5.58
C SER A 153 29.81 -32.76 -4.68
N GLY A 154 28.54 -32.46 -4.96
CA GLY A 154 27.70 -31.59 -4.13
C GLY A 154 26.38 -31.23 -4.83
N TRP A 155 25.38 -32.08 -4.68
CA TRP A 155 24.20 -32.20 -5.54
C TRP A 155 23.01 -31.37 -5.07
N HIS A 156 22.65 -30.25 -5.70
CA HIS A 156 21.40 -29.54 -5.35
C HIS A 156 20.73 -28.86 -6.56
N GLY A 157 19.42 -29.10 -6.72
CA GLY A 157 18.59 -28.57 -7.83
C GLY A 157 18.06 -27.14 -7.63
N GLY A 158 18.72 -26.34 -6.79
CA GLY A 158 18.31 -24.98 -6.45
C GLY A 158 19.21 -24.31 -5.41
N PHE A 159 18.99 -23.02 -5.16
CA PHE A 159 19.71 -22.22 -4.18
C PHE A 159 18.81 -21.17 -3.54
N GLY A 160 19.32 -20.53 -2.49
CA GLY A 160 18.65 -19.47 -1.74
C GLY A 160 19.38 -18.15 -1.78
N LEU A 161 18.63 -17.06 -1.70
CA LEU A 161 19.16 -15.71 -1.51
C LEU A 161 18.37 -15.01 -0.40
N VAL A 162 19.08 -14.44 0.56
CA VAL A 162 18.53 -13.64 1.65
C VAL A 162 19.02 -12.21 1.46
N VAL A 163 18.13 -11.23 1.57
CA VAL A 163 18.47 -9.81 1.64
C VAL A 163 17.99 -9.28 2.98
N LEU A 164 18.86 -8.62 3.74
CA LEU A 164 18.56 -8.15 5.08
C LEU A 164 19.03 -6.72 5.28
N ASP A 165 18.34 -5.99 6.16
CA ASP A 165 18.59 -4.59 6.46
C ASP A 165 18.54 -4.34 7.98
N LEU A 166 19.36 -3.41 8.46
CA LEU A 166 19.39 -3.03 9.87
C LEU A 166 18.27 -2.02 10.18
N ASP A 167 17.32 -2.38 11.04
CA ASP A 167 16.12 -1.57 11.26
C ASP A 167 16.46 -0.17 11.82
N HIS A 168 16.08 0.88 11.09
CA HIS A 168 16.29 2.29 11.46
C HIS A 168 17.77 2.67 11.70
N PHE A 169 18.71 2.05 11.00
CA PHE A 169 20.14 2.31 11.18
C PHE A 169 20.53 3.77 10.92
N SER A 170 19.81 4.48 10.05
CA SER A 170 20.01 5.91 9.80
C SER A 170 19.95 6.78 11.07
N ARG A 171 19.23 6.34 12.12
CA ARG A 171 19.19 7.01 13.42
C ARG A 171 20.49 6.90 14.21
N VAL A 172 21.29 5.85 13.97
CA VAL A 172 22.60 5.66 14.61
C VAL A 172 23.54 6.76 14.16
N ALA A 173 23.62 7.02 12.85
CA ALA A 173 24.42 8.11 12.30
C ALA A 173 23.95 9.49 12.82
N GLY A 174 22.64 9.72 12.90
CA GLY A 174 22.08 10.97 13.42
C GLY A 174 22.35 11.21 14.91
N ARG A 175 22.43 10.14 15.73
CA ARG A 175 22.62 10.23 17.18
C ARG A 175 24.08 10.18 17.61
N PHE A 176 24.90 9.37 16.94
CA PHE A 176 26.27 9.07 17.38
C PHE A 176 27.35 9.47 16.35
N GLY A 177 26.96 9.99 15.19
CA GLY A 177 27.87 10.42 14.13
C GLY A 177 28.24 9.31 13.14
N PHE A 178 28.74 9.72 11.97
CA PHE A 178 29.03 8.82 10.84
C PHE A 178 30.14 7.82 11.14
N VAL A 179 31.23 8.22 11.79
CA VAL A 179 32.35 7.32 12.12
C VAL A 179 31.91 6.18 13.03
N THR A 180 31.13 6.49 14.07
CA THR A 180 30.57 5.45 14.95
C THR A 180 29.58 4.55 14.23
N ALA A 181 28.75 5.10 13.33
CA ALA A 181 27.85 4.29 12.52
C ALA A 181 28.64 3.34 11.60
N GLU A 182 29.71 3.80 10.95
CA GLU A 182 30.58 2.96 10.11
C GLU A 182 31.23 1.83 10.91
N ASP A 183 31.72 2.10 12.12
CA ASP A 183 32.29 1.09 13.02
C ASP A 183 31.26 0.03 13.44
N VAL A 184 30.04 0.46 13.77
CA VAL A 184 28.94 -0.45 14.11
C VAL A 184 28.56 -1.30 12.90
N LEU A 185 28.52 -0.70 11.71
CA LEU A 185 28.19 -1.39 10.46
C LEU A 185 29.25 -2.41 10.07
N ALA A 186 30.54 -2.10 10.24
CA ALA A 186 31.65 -3.02 10.04
C ALA A 186 31.53 -4.25 10.96
N ARG A 187 31.22 -4.04 12.25
CA ARG A 187 30.99 -5.12 13.22
C ARG A 187 29.76 -5.95 12.88
N ALA A 188 28.67 -5.33 12.45
CA ALA A 188 27.48 -6.05 11.99
C ALA A 188 27.80 -6.92 10.76
N GLY A 189 28.57 -6.37 9.80
CA GLY A 189 29.08 -7.10 8.64
C GLY A 189 29.90 -8.34 9.04
N ALA A 190 30.77 -8.23 10.06
CA ALA A 190 31.54 -9.36 10.57
C ALA A 190 30.63 -10.47 11.16
N VAL A 191 29.58 -10.10 11.90
CA VAL A 191 28.58 -11.06 12.42
C VAL A 191 27.86 -11.78 11.27
N ILE A 192 27.40 -11.02 10.27
CA ILE A 192 26.70 -11.56 9.09
C ILE A 192 27.61 -12.51 8.29
N GLY A 193 28.86 -12.11 8.05
CA GLY A 193 29.84 -12.93 7.33
C GLY A 193 30.14 -14.25 8.04
N ARG A 194 30.31 -14.22 9.36
CA ARG A 194 30.58 -15.41 10.18
C ARG A 194 29.42 -16.43 10.16
N LEU A 195 28.18 -15.95 10.05
CA LEU A 195 26.98 -16.78 10.04
C LEU A 195 26.58 -17.25 8.63
N CYS A 196 27.30 -16.81 7.59
CA CYS A 196 27.11 -17.32 6.24
C CYS A 196 27.60 -18.78 6.16
N PRO A 197 26.76 -19.74 5.73
CA PRO A 197 27.14 -21.14 5.56
C PRO A 197 28.30 -21.34 4.58
N GLU A 198 29.03 -22.45 4.75
CA GLU A 198 30.14 -22.82 3.86
C GLU A 198 29.69 -22.90 2.40
N GLY A 199 30.50 -22.33 1.50
CA GLY A 199 30.20 -22.23 0.07
C GLY A 199 29.19 -21.14 -0.31
N GLY A 200 28.59 -20.44 0.67
CA GLY A 200 27.78 -19.25 0.44
C GLY A 200 28.60 -17.97 0.27
N VAL A 201 27.93 -16.87 -0.10
CA VAL A 201 28.56 -15.54 -0.23
C VAL A 201 27.78 -14.52 0.59
N ALA A 202 28.44 -13.91 1.58
CA ALA A 202 27.92 -12.74 2.29
C ALA A 202 28.39 -11.47 1.60
N ALA A 203 27.46 -10.55 1.33
CA ALA A 203 27.72 -9.32 0.60
C ALA A 203 27.04 -8.12 1.25
N ARG A 204 27.66 -6.94 1.09
CA ARG A 204 27.01 -5.65 1.32
C ARG A 204 26.59 -5.07 -0.03
N LEU A 205 25.32 -4.71 -0.15
CA LEU A 205 24.75 -4.18 -1.39
C LEU A 205 25.00 -2.68 -1.49
N HIS A 206 24.51 -1.92 -0.51
CA HIS A 206 24.73 -0.49 -0.31
C HIS A 206 24.22 -0.12 1.10
N ASP A 207 24.67 1.00 1.67
CA ASP A 207 24.19 1.51 2.96
C ASP A 207 24.20 0.44 4.06
N ASP A 208 23.07 0.22 4.74
CA ASP A 208 22.80 -0.79 5.77
C ASP A 208 22.21 -2.10 5.22
N LEU A 209 22.22 -2.27 3.90
CA LEU A 209 21.64 -3.41 3.21
C LEU A 209 22.69 -4.49 2.89
N PHE A 210 22.40 -5.71 3.35
CA PHE A 210 23.24 -6.89 3.19
C PHE A 210 22.51 -8.00 2.44
N ALA A 211 23.26 -8.97 1.95
CA ALA A 211 22.73 -10.16 1.32
C ALA A 211 23.57 -11.40 1.63
N LEU A 212 22.90 -12.55 1.69
CA LEU A 212 23.52 -13.87 1.84
C LEU A 212 23.05 -14.75 0.68
N PHE A 213 23.98 -15.18 -0.15
CA PHE A 213 23.76 -16.22 -1.14
C PHE A 213 24.07 -17.58 -0.51
N LEU A 214 23.09 -18.47 -0.52
CA LEU A 214 23.14 -19.78 0.12
C LEU A 214 23.03 -20.85 -0.95
N ARG A 215 24.15 -21.52 -1.26
CA ARG A 215 24.13 -22.68 -2.15
C ARG A 215 23.24 -23.77 -1.56
N ALA A 216 22.54 -24.52 -2.41
CA ALA A 216 21.77 -25.69 -2.00
C ALA A 216 20.63 -25.46 -1.00
N ALA A 217 20.27 -24.20 -0.72
CA ALA A 217 19.33 -23.89 0.35
C ALA A 217 17.87 -24.01 -0.10
N SER A 218 17.08 -24.75 0.70
CA SER A 218 15.61 -24.73 0.61
C SER A 218 15.04 -23.45 1.22
N ALA A 219 13.75 -23.18 0.98
CA ALA A 219 13.08 -22.02 1.57
C ALA A 219 13.14 -22.03 3.11
N VAL A 220 13.03 -23.22 3.70
CA VAL A 220 13.18 -23.43 5.15
C VAL A 220 14.58 -23.04 5.60
N LYS A 221 15.63 -23.52 4.90
CA LYS A 221 17.00 -23.24 5.28
C LYS A 221 17.38 -21.77 5.13
N CYS A 222 16.85 -21.09 4.11
CA CYS A 222 17.02 -19.65 3.94
C CYS A 222 16.45 -18.88 5.13
N ARG A 223 15.23 -19.24 5.54
CA ARG A 223 14.55 -18.62 6.69
C ARG A 223 15.30 -18.87 8.00
N GLU A 224 15.70 -20.11 8.27
CA GLU A 224 16.49 -20.44 9.47
C GLU A 224 17.80 -19.65 9.55
N THR A 225 18.49 -19.52 8.41
CA THR A 225 19.76 -18.77 8.34
C THR A 225 19.52 -17.28 8.59
N ALA A 226 18.46 -16.70 8.00
CA ALA A 226 18.07 -15.33 8.25
C ALA A 226 17.69 -15.09 9.72
N GLU A 227 16.86 -15.95 10.31
CA GLU A 227 16.44 -15.89 11.71
C GLU A 227 17.65 -16.01 12.67
N ALA A 228 18.63 -16.86 12.35
CA ALA A 228 19.86 -16.99 13.11
C ALA A 228 20.70 -15.69 13.09
N VAL A 229 20.83 -15.07 11.92
CA VAL A 229 21.56 -13.78 11.77
C VAL A 229 20.87 -12.66 12.56
N LEU A 230 19.55 -12.54 12.42
CA LEU A 230 18.74 -11.56 13.15
C LEU A 230 18.83 -11.78 14.68
N GLY A 231 18.75 -13.04 15.11
CA GLY A 231 18.88 -13.43 16.51
C GLY A 231 20.25 -13.09 17.10
N GLU A 232 21.33 -13.26 16.35
CA GLU A 232 22.68 -12.91 16.80
C GLU A 232 22.90 -11.40 16.82
N LEU A 233 22.44 -10.67 15.80
CA LEU A 233 22.54 -9.20 15.74
C LEU A 233 21.81 -8.53 16.91
N SER A 234 20.65 -9.05 17.30
CA SER A 234 19.87 -8.54 18.43
C SER A 234 20.43 -8.85 19.81
N ARG A 235 21.26 -9.89 19.93
CA ARG A 235 21.96 -10.26 21.18
C ARG A 235 23.34 -9.63 21.29
N THR A 236 23.95 -9.26 20.17
CA THR A 236 25.28 -8.66 20.14
C THR A 236 25.22 -7.22 20.64
N ALA A 237 26.01 -6.91 21.65
CA ALA A 237 26.21 -5.54 22.12
C ALA A 237 27.25 -4.83 21.23
N PHE A 238 26.86 -3.70 20.64
CA PHE A 238 27.74 -2.86 19.83
C PHE A 238 28.22 -1.67 20.66
N PRO A 239 29.44 -1.69 21.21
CA PRO A 239 29.91 -0.63 22.08
C PRO A 239 30.09 0.69 21.32
N ILE A 240 29.78 1.79 22.00
CA ILE A 240 29.97 3.18 21.55
C ILE A 240 31.02 3.83 22.47
N PRO A 241 32.31 3.77 22.12
CA PRO A 241 33.40 4.20 23.00
C PRO A 241 33.31 5.66 23.46
N SER A 242 32.75 6.54 22.61
CA SER A 242 32.61 7.96 22.90
C SER A 242 31.62 8.28 24.03
N MET A 243 30.69 7.37 24.34
CA MET A 243 29.66 7.58 25.37
C MET A 243 29.68 6.52 26.49
N GLY A 244 30.46 5.43 26.34
CA GLY A 244 30.47 4.33 27.30
C GLY A 244 29.19 3.48 27.31
N GLU A 245 28.33 3.65 26.30
CA GLU A 245 27.08 2.89 26.13
C GLU A 245 27.26 1.74 25.12
N SER A 246 26.33 0.79 25.09
CA SER A 246 26.23 -0.24 24.06
C SER A 246 24.88 -0.19 23.35
N LEU A 247 24.90 -0.32 22.03
CA LEU A 247 23.71 -0.38 21.19
C LEU A 247 23.35 -1.84 20.89
N THR A 248 22.06 -2.16 20.84
CA THR A 248 21.56 -3.40 20.24
C THR A 248 20.91 -3.08 18.90
N LEU A 249 21.19 -3.93 17.90
CA LEU A 249 20.63 -3.77 16.56
C LEU A 249 19.47 -4.74 16.37
N SER A 250 18.41 -4.33 15.67
CA SER A 250 17.48 -5.27 15.07
C SER A 250 17.63 -5.22 13.56
N ALA A 251 17.30 -6.31 12.88
CA ALA A 251 17.36 -6.38 11.43
C ALA A 251 16.11 -7.07 10.91
N SER A 252 15.72 -6.79 9.68
CA SER A 252 14.65 -7.51 8.99
C SER A 252 15.21 -8.17 7.74
N ALA A 253 14.61 -9.27 7.28
CA ALA A 253 15.10 -10.01 6.12
C ALA A 253 14.00 -10.50 5.18
N GLY A 254 14.32 -10.53 3.89
CA GLY A 254 13.53 -11.19 2.85
C GLY A 254 14.29 -12.35 2.22
N CYS A 255 13.60 -13.46 1.98
CA CYS A 255 14.21 -14.68 1.42
C CYS A 255 13.58 -15.02 0.07
N VAL A 256 14.38 -15.53 -0.88
CA VAL A 256 13.91 -16.03 -2.17
C VAL A 256 14.67 -17.31 -2.53
N THR A 257 14.01 -18.26 -3.20
CA THR A 257 14.62 -19.50 -3.68
C THR A 257 14.51 -19.65 -5.20
N TYR A 258 15.57 -20.17 -5.80
CA TYR A 258 15.62 -20.50 -7.22
C TYR A 258 15.66 -22.03 -7.38
N PRO A 259 14.89 -22.64 -8.30
CA PRO A 259 14.02 -22.02 -9.31
C PRO A 259 12.58 -21.76 -8.84
N GLN A 260 12.22 -22.10 -7.60
CA GLN A 260 10.84 -22.12 -7.10
C GLN A 260 10.12 -20.76 -7.19
N ASP A 261 10.83 -19.67 -6.92
CA ASP A 261 10.26 -18.32 -6.96
C ASP A 261 10.46 -17.63 -8.32
N VAL A 262 10.68 -18.37 -9.40
CA VAL A 262 10.78 -17.85 -10.78
C VAL A 262 9.70 -18.52 -11.64
N ARG A 263 8.95 -17.76 -12.44
CA ARG A 263 7.85 -18.28 -13.28
C ARG A 263 8.18 -18.24 -14.79
N GLY A 264 7.40 -18.99 -15.59
CA GLY A 264 7.60 -19.24 -17.03
C GLY A 264 8.26 -18.12 -17.86
N GLY A 265 7.64 -16.94 -17.95
CA GLY A 265 8.20 -15.83 -18.73
C GLY A 265 9.50 -15.24 -18.16
N GLN A 266 9.76 -15.41 -16.86
CA GLN A 266 10.98 -14.95 -16.19
C GLN A 266 12.17 -15.89 -16.45
N PHE A 267 11.93 -17.17 -16.73
CA PHE A 267 12.98 -18.12 -17.16
C PHE A 267 13.54 -17.79 -18.54
N ALA A 268 12.82 -17.02 -19.37
CA ALA A 268 13.30 -16.59 -20.68
C ALA A 268 14.32 -15.45 -20.61
N ALA A 269 14.42 -14.75 -19.47
CA ALA A 269 15.41 -13.70 -19.27
C ALA A 269 16.82 -14.28 -19.14
N SER A 270 17.86 -13.48 -19.42
CA SER A 270 19.24 -13.93 -19.26
C SER A 270 19.55 -14.27 -17.79
N PRO A 271 20.51 -15.18 -17.50
CA PRO A 271 20.90 -15.51 -16.12
C PRO A 271 21.29 -14.28 -15.27
N ALA A 272 21.85 -13.25 -15.90
CA ALA A 272 22.16 -11.98 -15.24
C ALA A 272 20.91 -11.17 -14.86
N GLU A 273 19.89 -11.14 -15.72
CA GLU A 273 18.61 -10.49 -15.43
C GLU A 273 17.83 -11.27 -14.37
N GLN A 274 17.86 -12.62 -14.41
CA GLN A 274 17.27 -13.46 -13.38
C GLN A 274 17.93 -13.25 -12.02
N ALA A 275 19.25 -13.09 -11.95
CA ALA A 275 19.94 -12.76 -10.70
C ALA A 275 19.46 -11.42 -10.10
N ARG A 276 19.29 -10.38 -10.94
CA ARG A 276 18.74 -9.08 -10.50
C ARG A 276 17.28 -9.19 -10.07
N LEU A 277 16.50 -10.00 -10.78
CA LEU A 277 15.11 -10.31 -10.44
C LEU A 277 15.01 -10.95 -9.05
N LEU A 278 15.86 -11.94 -8.74
CA LEU A 278 15.90 -12.58 -7.42
C LEU A 278 16.23 -11.58 -6.30
N VAL A 279 17.22 -10.70 -6.50
CA VAL A 279 17.53 -9.63 -5.54
C VAL A 279 16.31 -8.71 -5.35
N HIS A 280 15.61 -8.35 -6.43
CA HIS A 280 14.39 -7.54 -6.34
C HIS A 280 13.28 -8.24 -5.55
N LYS A 281 13.04 -9.54 -5.81
CA LYS A 281 12.07 -10.36 -5.07
C LYS A 281 12.41 -10.48 -3.58
N ALA A 282 13.68 -10.70 -3.25
CA ALA A 282 14.15 -10.70 -1.86
C ALA A 282 13.96 -9.33 -1.19
N LYS A 283 14.21 -8.22 -1.90
CA LYS A 283 13.93 -6.86 -1.41
C LYS A 283 12.44 -6.62 -1.14
N LYS A 284 11.53 -7.18 -1.97
CA LYS A 284 10.08 -7.13 -1.71
C LYS A 284 9.73 -7.88 -0.42
N GLY A 285 10.30 -9.06 -0.20
CA GLY A 285 10.17 -9.79 1.07
C GLY A 285 10.64 -8.94 2.26
N LEU A 286 11.82 -8.33 2.15
CA LEU A 286 12.36 -7.44 3.18
C LEU A 286 11.43 -6.26 3.50
N ALA A 287 10.84 -5.62 2.49
CA ALA A 287 9.90 -4.52 2.70
C ALA A 287 8.67 -4.98 3.52
N VAL A 288 8.09 -6.13 3.15
CA VAL A 288 6.95 -6.72 3.88
C VAL A 288 7.34 -7.14 5.30
N ALA A 289 8.56 -7.64 5.51
CA ALA A 289 9.08 -7.96 6.84
C ALA A 289 9.12 -6.73 7.74
N LYS A 290 9.61 -5.59 7.22
CA LYS A 290 9.62 -4.31 7.95
C LYS A 290 8.23 -3.81 8.28
N ASP A 291 7.27 -3.99 7.37
CA ASP A 291 5.86 -3.63 7.60
C ASP A 291 5.21 -4.49 8.71
N LEU A 292 5.69 -5.73 8.90
CA LEU A 292 5.26 -6.61 10.00
C LEU A 292 5.87 -6.24 11.36
N GLY A 293 6.91 -5.40 11.37
CA GLY A 293 7.61 -4.94 12.56
C GLY A 293 9.11 -5.18 12.48
N ARG A 294 9.79 -5.02 13.61
CA ARG A 294 11.24 -5.24 13.73
C ARG A 294 11.55 -6.73 13.91
N ASN A 295 12.76 -7.12 13.52
CA ASN A 295 13.27 -8.47 13.73
C ASN A 295 12.40 -9.56 13.08
N GLN A 296 11.96 -9.31 11.84
CA GLN A 296 11.08 -10.20 11.08
C GLN A 296 11.78 -10.77 9.85
N VAL A 297 11.37 -11.97 9.43
CA VAL A 297 11.79 -12.61 8.19
C VAL A 297 10.56 -12.89 7.33
N MET A 298 10.59 -12.51 6.05
CA MET A 298 9.50 -12.78 5.11
C MET A 298 10.01 -13.46 3.83
N PRO A 299 9.76 -14.76 3.66
CA PRO A 299 9.98 -15.45 2.38
C PRO A 299 9.09 -14.87 1.27
N TYR A 300 9.62 -14.76 0.06
CA TYR A 300 8.91 -14.15 -1.07
C TYR A 300 7.63 -14.90 -1.43
N ASN A 301 7.68 -16.24 -1.48
CA ASN A 301 6.50 -17.09 -1.70
C ASN A 301 5.43 -17.01 -0.60
N ARG A 302 5.74 -16.41 0.56
CA ARG A 302 4.80 -16.16 1.65
C ARG A 302 4.14 -14.79 1.58
N ILE A 303 4.61 -13.89 0.73
CA ILE A 303 4.03 -12.55 0.62
C ILE A 303 2.58 -12.60 0.14
N LEU A 304 2.29 -13.39 -0.90
CA LEU A 304 0.92 -13.56 -1.39
C LEU A 304 -0.01 -14.16 -0.30
N PRO A 305 0.33 -15.29 0.35
CA PRO A 305 -0.58 -15.90 1.31
C PRO A 305 -0.78 -15.13 2.62
N GLU A 306 0.22 -14.39 3.12
CA GLU A 306 0.16 -13.79 4.48
C GLU A 306 0.83 -12.41 4.61
N GLY A 307 1.45 -11.90 3.55
CA GLY A 307 2.21 -10.64 3.55
C GLY A 307 1.40 -9.40 3.17
N GLY A 308 0.17 -9.55 2.67
CA GLY A 308 -0.64 -8.43 2.19
C GLY A 308 -1.17 -7.53 3.31
N THR A 309 -1.35 -6.25 2.99
CA THR A 309 -1.95 -5.25 3.88
C THR A 309 -2.95 -4.37 3.13
N VAL A 310 -3.92 -3.84 3.86
CA VAL A 310 -4.77 -2.74 3.40
C VAL A 310 -3.96 -1.45 3.49
N LEU A 311 -3.73 -0.80 2.34
CA LEU A 311 -3.00 0.46 2.23
C LEU A 311 -3.93 1.64 2.49
N GLU A 312 -5.10 1.62 1.84
CA GLU A 312 -6.06 2.72 1.88
C GLU A 312 -7.48 2.16 1.74
N ASN A 313 -8.42 2.74 2.48
CA ASN A 313 -9.84 2.45 2.29
C ASN A 313 -10.40 3.41 1.24
N LEU A 314 -10.95 2.84 0.17
CA LEU A 314 -11.47 3.58 -0.96
C LEU A 314 -13.01 3.64 -0.89
N PRO A 315 -13.61 4.64 -1.57
CA PRO A 315 -15.04 4.65 -1.84
C PRO A 315 -15.63 3.30 -2.27
N MET A 316 -16.90 3.04 -1.93
CA MET A 316 -17.68 1.88 -2.41
C MET A 316 -17.19 0.51 -1.93
N ALA A 317 -16.70 0.42 -0.68
CA ALA A 317 -16.16 -0.82 -0.12
C ALA A 317 -14.96 -1.36 -0.92
N ARG A 318 -14.27 -0.47 -1.64
CA ARG A 318 -13.02 -0.80 -2.31
C ARG A 318 -11.84 -0.52 -1.39
N LEU A 319 -10.73 -1.17 -1.64
CA LEU A 319 -9.51 -1.03 -0.85
C LEU A 319 -8.33 -0.99 -1.82
N ALA A 320 -7.36 -0.14 -1.54
CA ALA A 320 -6.03 -0.34 -2.08
C ALA A 320 -5.29 -1.34 -1.18
N VAL A 321 -4.71 -2.37 -1.77
CA VAL A 321 -3.93 -3.39 -1.04
C VAL A 321 -2.51 -3.49 -1.57
N SER A 322 -1.57 -3.88 -0.71
CA SER A 322 -0.15 -3.96 -1.02
C SER A 322 0.27 -5.16 -1.88
N LEU A 323 -0.70 -5.92 -2.41
CA LEU A 323 -0.47 -7.09 -3.25
C LEU A 323 -0.61 -6.71 -4.72
N GLY A 324 0.48 -6.81 -5.49
CA GLY A 324 0.50 -6.57 -6.94
C GLY A 324 1.01 -7.77 -7.74
N ARG A 325 1.14 -7.61 -9.05
CA ARG A 325 1.67 -8.66 -9.95
C ARG A 325 3.08 -9.12 -9.58
N TRP A 326 3.87 -8.23 -8.96
CA TRP A 326 5.22 -8.55 -8.46
C TRP A 326 5.23 -9.59 -7.35
N VAL A 327 4.10 -9.87 -6.70
CA VAL A 327 3.94 -10.94 -5.70
C VAL A 327 2.92 -11.96 -6.18
N GLU A 328 2.70 -12.04 -7.49
CA GLU A 328 1.85 -13.03 -8.14
C GLU A 328 0.37 -12.91 -7.74
N ALA A 329 -0.05 -11.69 -7.39
CA ALA A 329 -1.46 -11.38 -7.20
C ALA A 329 -2.18 -11.37 -8.55
N GLU A 330 -3.40 -11.90 -8.57
CA GLU A 330 -4.25 -11.98 -9.76
C GLU A 330 -5.67 -11.51 -9.41
N ALA A 331 -6.34 -10.90 -10.38
CA ALA A 331 -7.72 -10.48 -10.21
C ALA A 331 -8.62 -11.71 -9.97
N GLY A 332 -9.55 -11.62 -9.03
CA GLY A 332 -10.42 -12.71 -8.59
C GLY A 332 -9.94 -13.45 -7.34
N GLN A 333 -8.67 -13.28 -6.94
CA GLN A 333 -8.17 -13.90 -5.69
C GLN A 333 -8.84 -13.28 -4.46
N ARG A 334 -9.15 -14.13 -3.48
CA ARG A 334 -9.89 -13.77 -2.26
C ARG A 334 -8.99 -13.80 -1.04
N PHE A 335 -9.19 -12.84 -0.15
CA PHE A 335 -8.39 -12.68 1.05
C PHE A 335 -9.28 -12.41 2.26
N LEU A 336 -8.96 -13.07 3.37
CA LEU A 336 -9.47 -12.70 4.68
C LEU A 336 -8.70 -11.49 5.18
N VAL A 337 -9.43 -10.53 5.73
CA VAL A 337 -8.89 -9.32 6.33
C VAL A 337 -9.01 -9.41 7.85
N TRP A 338 -7.94 -9.13 8.57
CA TRP A 338 -7.92 -9.15 10.03
C TRP A 338 -7.04 -8.02 10.58
N SER A 339 -7.28 -7.59 11.82
CA SER A 339 -6.50 -6.50 12.41
C SER A 339 -5.44 -6.98 13.37
N PRO A 340 -4.17 -6.52 13.23
CA PRO A 340 -3.12 -6.74 14.21
C PRO A 340 -3.44 -6.16 15.59
N ARG A 341 -4.29 -5.14 15.67
CA ARG A 341 -4.65 -4.50 16.95
C ARG A 341 -5.51 -5.39 17.85
N LEU A 342 -6.17 -6.38 17.25
CA LEU A 342 -7.03 -7.34 17.94
C LEU A 342 -6.32 -8.69 18.14
N GLU A 343 -5.03 -8.77 17.85
CA GLU A 343 -4.22 -9.97 17.93
C GLU A 343 -4.11 -10.49 19.38
N ARG A 344 -4.33 -11.79 19.59
CA ARG A 344 -4.05 -12.46 20.86
C ARG A 344 -2.86 -13.39 20.66
N THR A 345 -1.80 -13.19 21.43
CA THR A 345 -0.68 -14.14 21.50
C THR A 345 -1.13 -15.37 22.29
N VAL A 346 -1.16 -16.53 21.63
CA VAL A 346 -1.29 -17.83 22.30
C VAL A 346 0.03 -18.58 22.15
N ASP A 347 0.72 -18.81 23.26
CA ASP A 347 1.90 -19.68 23.31
C ASP A 347 1.41 -21.14 23.33
N VAL A 348 1.24 -21.76 22.15
CA VAL A 348 0.97 -23.20 22.05
C VAL A 348 2.29 -23.93 21.81
N ARG A 349 2.64 -24.79 22.78
CA ARG A 349 3.69 -25.80 22.59
C ARG A 349 3.04 -27.06 22.04
N THR A 350 3.54 -27.57 20.92
CA THR A 350 3.17 -28.92 20.47
C THR A 350 3.83 -29.98 21.34
N THR A 351 3.34 -31.22 21.24
CA THR A 351 3.89 -32.40 21.94
C THR A 351 5.39 -32.63 21.67
N ASP A 352 5.93 -32.07 20.58
CA ASP A 352 7.34 -32.20 20.18
C ASP A 352 8.22 -31.02 20.64
N GLY A 353 7.70 -30.14 21.50
CA GLY A 353 8.46 -29.01 22.05
C GLY A 353 8.69 -27.84 21.09
N GLN A 354 8.14 -27.89 19.87
CA GLN A 354 8.15 -26.74 18.97
C GLN A 354 7.24 -25.62 19.53
N ARG A 355 7.81 -24.41 19.60
CA ARG A 355 7.03 -23.19 19.78
C ARG A 355 6.35 -22.86 18.45
N LEU A 356 5.07 -23.19 18.32
CA LEU A 356 4.23 -22.58 17.31
C LEU A 356 3.74 -21.25 17.88
N SER A 357 4.59 -20.22 17.78
CA SER A 357 4.11 -18.83 17.91
C SER A 357 3.39 -18.46 16.62
N GLY A 358 2.24 -19.08 16.39
CA GLY A 358 1.31 -18.67 15.36
C GLY A 358 0.57 -17.44 15.86
N ARG A 359 0.75 -16.31 15.18
CA ARG A 359 -0.15 -15.16 15.31
C ARG A 359 -1.48 -15.57 14.70
N THR A 360 -2.38 -16.13 15.50
CA THR A 360 -3.74 -16.43 15.04
C THR A 360 -4.55 -15.14 15.09
N PRO A 361 -5.21 -14.73 14.00
CA PRO A 361 -6.12 -13.60 14.05
C PRO A 361 -7.22 -13.92 15.06
N ALA A 362 -7.30 -13.15 16.15
CA ALA A 362 -8.35 -13.36 17.15
C ALA A 362 -9.74 -12.99 16.60
N THR A 363 -9.79 -12.19 15.53
CA THR A 363 -11.01 -11.76 14.86
C THR A 363 -10.73 -11.45 13.39
N ILE A 364 -11.40 -12.15 12.48
CA ILE A 364 -11.46 -11.80 11.05
C ILE A 364 -12.41 -10.61 10.94
N LYS A 365 -11.99 -9.53 10.29
CA LYS A 365 -12.80 -8.33 10.02
C LYS A 365 -13.68 -8.48 8.77
N GLY A 366 -13.25 -9.25 7.77
CA GLY A 366 -14.01 -9.43 6.54
C GLY A 366 -13.28 -10.25 5.47
N GLU A 367 -13.89 -10.35 4.30
CA GLU A 367 -13.32 -10.99 3.09
C GLU A 367 -13.34 -9.97 1.95
N ILE A 368 -12.27 -9.94 1.18
CA ILE A 368 -12.10 -9.05 0.02
C ILE A 368 -11.71 -9.86 -1.22
N VAL A 369 -12.01 -9.34 -2.40
CA VAL A 369 -11.58 -9.90 -3.69
C VAL A 369 -10.76 -8.88 -4.46
N LEU A 370 -9.66 -9.29 -5.08
CA LEU A 370 -8.90 -8.41 -5.97
C LEU A 370 -9.69 -8.17 -7.26
N VAL A 371 -9.93 -6.92 -7.61
CA VAL A 371 -10.68 -6.52 -8.82
C VAL A 371 -9.71 -6.13 -9.93
N GLU A 372 -8.70 -5.33 -9.60
CA GLU A 372 -7.70 -4.85 -10.54
C GLU A 372 -6.32 -4.96 -9.92
N VAL A 373 -5.39 -5.59 -10.62
CA VAL A 373 -4.03 -5.82 -10.11
C VAL A 373 -3.01 -5.05 -10.96
N GLY A 374 -2.42 -4.04 -10.35
CA GLY A 374 -1.27 -3.29 -10.86
C GLY A 374 0.06 -3.99 -10.56
N GLU A 375 1.18 -3.33 -10.82
CA GLU A 375 2.50 -3.93 -10.60
C GLU A 375 2.81 -4.18 -9.13
N ASP A 376 2.63 -3.15 -8.29
CA ASP A 376 3.02 -3.16 -6.87
C ASP A 376 1.85 -3.19 -5.89
N MET A 377 0.65 -2.87 -6.36
CA MET A 377 -0.57 -2.79 -5.56
C MET A 377 -1.77 -3.25 -6.38
N ALA A 378 -2.85 -3.60 -5.69
CA ALA A 378 -4.13 -3.95 -6.31
C ALA A 378 -5.27 -3.17 -5.68
N PHE A 379 -6.34 -3.02 -6.45
CA PHE A 379 -7.63 -2.59 -5.96
C PHE A 379 -8.47 -3.82 -5.67
N ALA A 380 -8.97 -3.89 -4.45
CA ALA A 380 -9.84 -4.95 -3.97
C ALA A 380 -11.23 -4.39 -3.67
N GLU A 381 -12.23 -5.26 -3.62
CA GLU A 381 -13.58 -4.96 -3.16
C GLU A 381 -13.93 -5.88 -1.99
N ALA A 382 -14.51 -5.31 -0.93
CA ALA A 382 -14.95 -6.06 0.23
C ALA A 382 -16.22 -6.84 -0.11
N LEU A 383 -16.11 -8.16 -0.09
CA LEU A 383 -17.22 -9.09 -0.28
C LEU A 383 -18.12 -9.11 0.94
N HIS A 384 -17.52 -9.18 2.13
CA HIS A 384 -18.22 -9.29 3.40
C HIS A 384 -17.41 -8.70 4.55
N LEU A 385 -18.08 -8.09 5.53
CA LEU A 385 -17.49 -7.71 6.82
C LEU A 385 -18.08 -8.62 7.90
N ALA A 386 -17.22 -9.25 8.69
CA ALA A 386 -17.63 -10.15 9.77
C ALA A 386 -18.34 -9.40 10.91
N ASP A 387 -17.95 -8.14 11.14
CA ASP A 387 -18.60 -7.20 12.06
C ASP A 387 -18.73 -5.81 11.39
N PRO A 388 -19.95 -5.30 11.17
CA PRO A 388 -20.18 -3.99 10.55
C PRO A 388 -19.65 -2.81 11.36
N ASP A 389 -19.51 -2.95 12.67
CA ASP A 389 -18.97 -1.91 13.56
C ASP A 389 -17.44 -1.88 13.54
N LEU A 390 -16.82 -2.84 12.85
CA LEU A 390 -15.38 -3.00 12.74
C LEU A 390 -14.92 -2.87 11.27
N PRO A 391 -14.83 -1.64 10.74
CA PRO A 391 -14.49 -1.42 9.34
C PRO A 391 -13.06 -1.87 9.02
N LEU A 392 -12.83 -2.11 7.73
CA LEU A 392 -11.49 -2.36 7.20
C LEU A 392 -10.71 -1.04 7.21
N GLU A 393 -9.54 -1.05 7.83
CA GLU A 393 -8.71 0.11 8.08
C GLU A 393 -7.33 -0.07 7.43
N PRO A 394 -6.66 1.03 7.05
CA PRO A 394 -5.24 0.99 6.70
C PRO A 394 -4.41 0.30 7.80
N GLY A 395 -3.58 -0.66 7.39
CA GLY A 395 -2.78 -1.50 8.28
C GLY A 395 -3.41 -2.84 8.68
N ASP A 396 -4.68 -3.10 8.30
CA ASP A 396 -5.23 -4.45 8.41
C ASP A 396 -4.50 -5.42 7.48
N ARG A 397 -4.41 -6.70 7.88
CA ARG A 397 -3.60 -7.73 7.22
C ARG A 397 -4.48 -8.63 6.37
N LEU A 398 -3.88 -9.18 5.31
CA LEU A 398 -4.52 -10.08 4.37
C LEU A 398 -3.98 -11.50 4.53
N ALA A 399 -4.89 -12.47 4.51
CA ALA A 399 -4.56 -13.88 4.40
C ALA A 399 -5.27 -14.47 3.17
N LEU A 400 -4.52 -15.04 2.24
CA LEU A 400 -5.09 -15.67 1.04
C LEU A 400 -6.02 -16.78 1.47
N VAL A 401 -7.25 -16.76 0.96
CA VAL A 401 -8.16 -17.89 1.06
C VAL A 401 -7.66 -18.92 0.04
N PRO A 402 -7.18 -20.11 0.47
CA PRO A 402 -6.80 -21.15 -0.48
C PRO A 402 -8.00 -21.45 -1.36
N GLU A 403 -7.78 -21.52 -2.67
CA GLU A 403 -8.72 -22.20 -3.54
C GLU A 403 -8.78 -23.64 -3.04
N THR A 404 -9.82 -24.00 -2.28
CA THR A 404 -10.18 -25.41 -2.15
C THR A 404 -10.32 -25.94 -3.57
N ASP A 405 -9.76 -27.12 -3.85
CA ASP A 405 -9.70 -27.83 -5.14
C ASP A 405 -11.04 -28.00 -5.91
N ASP A 406 -12.12 -27.32 -5.49
CA ASP A 406 -13.41 -27.24 -6.18
C ASP A 406 -13.58 -26.02 -7.11
N GLU A 407 -12.71 -24.99 -7.10
CA GLU A 407 -13.03 -23.74 -7.81
C GLU A 407 -11.87 -23.00 -8.53
N ALA A 408 -10.98 -23.72 -9.21
CA ALA A 408 -10.11 -23.10 -10.23
C ALA A 408 -10.92 -22.83 -11.52
N GLY A 409 -11.14 -21.56 -11.86
CA GLY A 409 -11.22 -21.03 -13.24
C GLY A 409 -12.26 -21.58 -14.23
N ALA A 410 -13.02 -22.62 -13.90
CA ALA A 410 -14.12 -23.12 -14.69
C ALA A 410 -15.43 -22.62 -14.08
N VAL A 411 -16.40 -22.30 -14.96
CA VAL A 411 -17.82 -22.48 -14.61
C VAL A 411 -17.90 -23.84 -13.90
N PRO A 412 -18.44 -23.96 -12.68
CA PRO A 412 -18.55 -25.25 -12.02
C PRO A 412 -19.16 -26.21 -13.02
N ALA A 413 -18.46 -27.30 -13.36
CA ALA A 413 -18.92 -28.24 -14.37
C ALA A 413 -20.23 -28.96 -13.95
N GLY A 414 -20.76 -28.63 -12.78
CA GLY A 414 -22.05 -29.09 -12.26
C GLY A 414 -23.14 -28.00 -12.22
N PRO A 415 -24.41 -28.44 -12.10
CA PRO A 415 -25.54 -27.54 -11.95
C PRO A 415 -25.42 -26.70 -10.67
N PRO A 416 -25.99 -25.47 -10.64
CA PRO A 416 -26.02 -24.63 -9.43
C PRO A 416 -26.59 -25.39 -8.23
N ARG A 417 -25.96 -25.27 -7.06
CA ARG A 417 -26.36 -26.01 -5.84
C ARG A 417 -26.95 -25.08 -4.80
N LYS A 418 -28.00 -25.54 -4.13
CA LYS A 418 -28.62 -24.84 -2.99
C LYS A 418 -28.00 -25.35 -1.69
N ASP A 419 -27.87 -24.45 -0.73
CA ASP A 419 -27.65 -24.84 0.66
C ASP A 419 -28.86 -25.65 1.15
N PRO A 420 -28.68 -26.89 1.63
CA PRO A 420 -29.77 -27.74 2.09
C PRO A 420 -30.50 -27.19 3.32
N ALA A 421 -29.85 -26.35 4.14
CA ALA A 421 -30.47 -25.78 5.34
C ALA A 421 -31.39 -24.60 4.98
N SER A 422 -30.85 -23.57 4.32
CA SER A 422 -31.63 -22.38 3.96
C SER A 422 -32.50 -22.57 2.71
N GLY A 423 -32.16 -23.52 1.83
CA GLY A 423 -32.78 -23.69 0.52
C GLY A 423 -32.46 -22.57 -0.49
N LEU A 424 -31.43 -21.76 -0.20
CA LEU A 424 -30.97 -20.66 -1.04
C LEU A 424 -29.71 -21.07 -1.83
N TYR A 425 -29.51 -20.46 -2.99
CA TYR A 425 -28.23 -20.55 -3.70
C TYR A 425 -27.17 -19.66 -3.03
N GLY A 426 -25.90 -20.05 -3.07
CA GLY A 426 -24.80 -19.09 -2.84
C GLY A 426 -24.82 -18.00 -3.93
N HIS A 427 -24.21 -16.83 -3.69
CA HIS A 427 -24.31 -15.69 -4.61
C HIS A 427 -23.92 -16.04 -6.06
N ARG A 428 -22.78 -16.72 -6.25
CA ARG A 428 -22.29 -17.18 -7.56
C ARG A 428 -23.28 -18.14 -8.24
N ASP A 429 -23.77 -19.13 -7.51
CA ASP A 429 -24.72 -20.10 -8.02
C ASP A 429 -26.10 -19.50 -8.29
N PHE A 430 -26.50 -18.48 -7.53
CA PHE A 430 -27.71 -17.70 -7.79
C PHE A 430 -27.62 -16.97 -9.13
N LEU A 431 -26.49 -16.30 -9.41
CA LEU A 431 -26.28 -15.64 -10.70
C LEU A 431 -26.28 -16.66 -11.85
N ARG A 432 -25.64 -17.82 -11.69
CA ARG A 432 -25.64 -18.90 -12.68
C ARG A 432 -27.04 -19.49 -12.91
N ALA A 433 -27.79 -19.76 -11.83
CA ALA A 433 -29.14 -20.31 -11.89
C ALA A 433 -30.14 -19.37 -12.56
N THR A 434 -29.93 -18.06 -12.43
CA THR A 434 -30.82 -17.04 -12.97
C THR A 434 -30.37 -16.49 -14.33
N ALA A 435 -29.13 -16.72 -14.77
CA ALA A 435 -28.58 -16.17 -16.02
C ALA A 435 -29.42 -16.53 -17.26
N ALA A 436 -29.65 -17.83 -17.48
CA ALA A 436 -30.40 -18.32 -18.65
C ALA A 436 -31.86 -17.81 -18.65
N ASP A 437 -32.47 -17.70 -17.47
CA ASP A 437 -33.84 -17.20 -17.33
C ASP A 437 -33.92 -15.69 -17.54
N ARG A 438 -32.94 -14.92 -17.06
CA ARG A 438 -32.86 -13.48 -17.30
C ARG A 438 -32.78 -13.17 -18.80
N GLU A 439 -31.95 -13.90 -19.54
CA GLU A 439 -31.76 -13.70 -20.99
C GLU A 439 -33.02 -14.02 -21.81
N LYS A 440 -33.75 -15.08 -21.45
CA LYS A 440 -34.92 -15.54 -22.19
C LYS A 440 -36.19 -14.74 -21.91
N ARG A 441 -36.30 -14.12 -20.74
CA ARG A 441 -37.55 -13.47 -20.31
C ARG A 441 -37.63 -12.03 -20.83
N PRO A 442 -38.81 -11.60 -21.33
CA PRO A 442 -39.02 -10.22 -21.77
C PRO A 442 -39.15 -9.23 -20.60
N ALA A 443 -39.57 -9.71 -19.42
CA ALA A 443 -39.66 -8.94 -18.19
C ALA A 443 -39.44 -9.81 -16.95
N PHE A 444 -38.83 -9.23 -15.91
CA PHE A 444 -38.64 -9.86 -14.60
C PHE A 444 -38.37 -8.81 -13.53
N ALA A 445 -38.47 -9.20 -12.26
CA ALA A 445 -38.12 -8.36 -11.13
C ALA A 445 -37.16 -9.09 -10.16
N GLN A 446 -36.39 -8.31 -9.42
CA GLN A 446 -35.53 -8.77 -8.36
C GLN A 446 -35.77 -7.95 -7.08
N ALA A 447 -35.65 -8.62 -5.94
CA ALA A 447 -35.70 -8.02 -4.62
C ALA A 447 -34.39 -8.30 -3.89
N LEU A 448 -33.78 -7.26 -3.33
CA LEU A 448 -32.66 -7.35 -2.41
C LEU A 448 -33.16 -6.94 -1.02
N ILE A 449 -33.09 -7.87 -0.08
CA ILE A 449 -33.63 -7.73 1.27
C ILE A 449 -32.48 -7.73 2.25
N LEU A 450 -32.37 -6.67 3.06
CA LEU A 450 -31.43 -6.56 4.17
C LEU A 450 -32.15 -6.83 5.49
N LEU A 451 -31.53 -7.64 6.34
CA LEU A 451 -31.98 -7.93 7.71
C LEU A 451 -30.96 -7.33 8.70
N PRO A 452 -31.16 -6.10 9.19
CA PRO A 452 -30.16 -5.37 9.98
C PRO A 452 -29.77 -6.07 11.30
N GLU A 453 -30.70 -6.74 11.96
CA GLU A 453 -30.47 -7.44 13.22
C GLU A 453 -29.56 -8.66 13.04
N VAL A 454 -29.65 -9.32 11.88
CA VAL A 454 -28.76 -10.42 11.50
C VAL A 454 -27.34 -9.92 11.27
N ALA A 455 -27.19 -8.67 10.79
CA ALA A 455 -25.88 -8.05 10.60
C ALA A 455 -25.18 -7.66 11.92
N THR A 456 -25.94 -7.43 13.00
CA THR A 456 -25.44 -6.81 14.25
C THR A 456 -25.39 -7.75 15.46
N GLN A 457 -25.64 -9.05 15.27
CA GLN A 457 -25.64 -10.10 16.33
C GLN A 457 -26.45 -9.74 17.60
N ARG A 458 -27.52 -8.96 17.48
CA ARG A 458 -28.25 -8.41 18.64
C ARG A 458 -29.17 -9.40 19.38
N ARG A 459 -29.16 -10.70 19.03
CA ARG A 459 -30.03 -11.71 19.67
C ARG A 459 -29.23 -12.71 20.50
N PRO A 460 -29.16 -12.52 21.83
CA PRO A 460 -28.40 -13.42 22.70
C PRO A 460 -28.95 -14.86 22.61
N GLY A 461 -28.06 -15.81 22.32
CA GLY A 461 -28.36 -17.25 22.32
C GLY A 461 -28.94 -17.83 21.03
N ARG A 462 -29.08 -17.05 19.95
CA ARG A 462 -29.66 -17.53 18.67
C ARG A 462 -28.70 -17.27 17.49
N PRO A 463 -28.22 -18.31 16.79
CA PRO A 463 -27.32 -18.15 15.64
C PRO A 463 -28.00 -17.44 14.45
N ALA A 464 -27.27 -16.54 13.79
CA ALA A 464 -27.72 -15.81 12.60
C ALA A 464 -28.21 -16.73 11.46
N GLU A 465 -27.63 -17.92 11.31
CA GLU A 465 -28.03 -18.91 10.28
C GLU A 465 -29.46 -19.43 10.46
N VAL A 466 -29.96 -19.49 11.70
CA VAL A 466 -31.35 -19.88 11.98
C VAL A 466 -32.31 -18.79 11.49
N ASP A 467 -31.99 -17.53 11.80
CA ASP A 467 -32.80 -16.38 11.35
C ASP A 467 -32.82 -16.25 9.82
N ILE A 468 -31.68 -16.52 9.16
CA ILE A 468 -31.60 -16.58 7.69
C ILE A 468 -32.47 -17.70 7.12
N THR A 469 -32.43 -18.89 7.73
CA THR A 469 -33.18 -20.05 7.26
C THR A 469 -34.69 -19.82 7.37
N GLU A 470 -35.15 -19.28 8.51
CA GLU A 470 -36.57 -18.96 8.74
C GLU A 470 -37.03 -17.80 7.86
N ALA A 471 -36.22 -16.74 7.73
CA ALA A 471 -36.52 -15.62 6.84
C ALA A 471 -36.60 -16.06 5.38
N ALA A 472 -35.71 -16.95 4.92
CA ALA A 472 -35.76 -17.54 3.58
C ALA A 472 -37.05 -18.36 3.36
N GLY A 473 -37.54 -19.05 4.40
CA GLY A 473 -38.82 -19.74 4.40
C GLY A 473 -39.99 -18.80 4.14
N LEU A 474 -40.09 -17.70 4.90
CA LEU A 474 -41.11 -16.67 4.70
C LEU A 474 -40.99 -16.02 3.31
N CYS A 475 -39.78 -15.68 2.86
CA CYS A 475 -39.58 -15.10 1.54
C CYS A 475 -40.16 -16.00 0.43
N ARG A 476 -39.93 -17.33 0.49
CA ARG A 476 -40.51 -18.28 -0.48
C ARG A 476 -42.04 -18.34 -0.42
N GLN A 477 -42.62 -18.24 0.77
CA GLN A 477 -44.08 -18.23 0.94
C GLN A 477 -44.72 -17.01 0.28
N PHE A 478 -44.15 -15.81 0.47
CA PHE A 478 -44.70 -14.55 -0.05
C PHE A 478 -44.35 -14.29 -1.53
N PHE A 479 -43.18 -14.74 -1.99
CA PHE A 479 -42.76 -14.58 -3.39
C PHE A 479 -43.25 -15.70 -4.31
N GLY A 480 -43.70 -16.82 -3.74
CA GLY A 480 -44.28 -17.94 -4.46
C GLY A 480 -43.25 -18.95 -4.99
N PRO A 481 -43.71 -20.10 -5.50
CA PRO A 481 -42.86 -21.25 -5.80
C PRO A 481 -41.92 -21.05 -6.99
N LYS A 482 -42.19 -20.06 -7.85
CA LYS A 482 -41.35 -19.72 -9.01
C LYS A 482 -40.20 -18.78 -8.64
N ALA A 483 -40.17 -18.24 -7.42
CA ALA A 483 -39.11 -17.36 -6.98
C ALA A 483 -37.82 -18.15 -6.74
N VAL A 484 -36.73 -17.66 -7.34
CA VAL A 484 -35.39 -18.20 -7.12
C VAL A 484 -34.71 -17.35 -6.06
N GLY A 485 -34.32 -17.95 -4.94
CA GLY A 485 -33.67 -17.25 -3.82
C GLY A 485 -32.17 -17.55 -3.74
N GLY A 486 -31.39 -16.54 -3.39
CA GLY A 486 -29.96 -16.63 -3.17
C GLY A 486 -29.49 -15.81 -1.98
N ARG A 487 -28.33 -16.17 -1.45
CA ARG A 487 -27.63 -15.40 -0.43
C ARG A 487 -26.76 -14.36 -1.11
N PHE A 488 -27.03 -13.08 -0.86
CA PHE A 488 -26.23 -11.98 -1.39
C PHE A 488 -25.08 -11.63 -0.44
N SER A 489 -25.30 -11.71 0.87
CA SER A 489 -24.27 -11.63 1.92
C SER A 489 -24.78 -12.29 3.20
N ALA A 490 -24.05 -12.24 4.31
CA ALA A 490 -24.49 -12.84 5.57
C ALA A 490 -25.87 -12.36 6.05
N SER A 491 -26.19 -11.08 5.82
CA SER A 491 -27.44 -10.42 6.25
C SER A 491 -28.34 -9.98 5.11
N LYS A 492 -28.00 -10.31 3.85
CA LYS A 492 -28.78 -9.92 2.67
C LYS A 492 -29.21 -11.11 1.85
N LEU A 493 -30.49 -11.13 1.52
CA LEU A 493 -31.11 -12.12 0.64
C LEU A 493 -31.43 -11.48 -0.70
N VAL A 494 -31.27 -12.23 -1.78
CA VAL A 494 -31.68 -11.81 -3.12
C VAL A 494 -32.70 -12.79 -3.69
N PHE A 495 -33.75 -12.28 -4.29
CA PHE A 495 -34.79 -13.07 -4.92
C PHE A 495 -35.01 -12.61 -6.35
N PHE A 496 -35.00 -13.56 -7.28
CA PHE A 496 -35.36 -13.38 -8.69
C PHE A 496 -36.75 -13.94 -8.93
N LEU A 497 -37.64 -13.12 -9.48
CA LEU A 497 -39.01 -13.50 -9.79
C LEU A 497 -39.25 -13.35 -11.30
N PRO A 498 -39.39 -14.48 -12.03
CA PRO A 498 -39.73 -14.41 -13.44
C PRO A 498 -41.16 -13.89 -13.62
N GLU A 499 -41.36 -12.98 -14.57
CA GLU A 499 -42.69 -12.50 -15.01
C GLU A 499 -43.52 -11.72 -13.97
N ARG A 500 -42.87 -11.12 -12.96
CA ARG A 500 -43.53 -10.21 -12.02
C ARG A 500 -43.05 -8.78 -12.24
N SER A 501 -43.98 -7.82 -12.18
CA SER A 501 -43.60 -6.41 -12.21
C SER A 501 -42.99 -5.97 -10.88
N PRO A 502 -42.14 -4.92 -10.87
CA PRO A 502 -41.58 -4.36 -9.65
C PRO A 502 -42.65 -3.94 -8.62
N GLU A 503 -43.79 -3.42 -9.07
CA GLU A 503 -44.88 -2.94 -8.22
C GLU A 503 -45.60 -4.11 -7.53
N ALA A 504 -45.91 -5.17 -8.29
CA ALA A 504 -46.50 -6.37 -7.74
C ALA A 504 -45.55 -7.10 -6.78
N LEU A 505 -44.23 -6.99 -6.99
CA LEU A 505 -43.22 -7.48 -6.06
C LEU A 505 -43.14 -6.61 -4.79
N ALA A 506 -43.28 -5.29 -4.93
CA ALA A 506 -43.30 -4.36 -3.79
C ALA A 506 -44.44 -4.66 -2.83
N GLU A 507 -45.65 -4.91 -3.33
CA GLU A 507 -46.80 -5.28 -2.48
C GLU A 507 -46.56 -6.58 -1.70
N ALA A 508 -45.92 -7.58 -2.33
CA ALA A 508 -45.58 -8.83 -1.63
C ALA A 508 -44.43 -8.64 -0.65
N ALA A 509 -43.44 -7.82 -0.98
CA ALA A 509 -42.33 -7.51 -0.08
C ALA A 509 -42.81 -6.74 1.15
N GLU A 510 -43.77 -5.83 1.02
CA GLU A 510 -44.37 -5.12 2.17
C GLU A 510 -45.07 -6.09 3.14
N LYS A 511 -45.87 -7.03 2.61
CA LYS A 511 -46.50 -8.09 3.43
C LYS A 511 -45.48 -9.01 4.07
N LEU A 512 -44.41 -9.36 3.35
CA LEU A 512 -43.28 -10.13 3.88
C LEU A 512 -42.58 -9.40 5.02
N MET A 513 -42.34 -8.09 4.87
CA MET A 513 -41.69 -7.28 5.90
C MET A 513 -42.52 -7.24 7.19
N ALA A 514 -43.85 -7.12 7.08
CA ALA A 514 -44.75 -7.22 8.22
C ALA A 514 -44.66 -8.62 8.89
N ALA A 515 -44.64 -9.70 8.10
CA ALA A 515 -44.54 -11.06 8.61
C ALA A 515 -43.17 -11.37 9.27
N LEU A 516 -42.07 -10.82 8.73
CA LEU A 516 -40.73 -10.91 9.33
C LEU A 516 -40.70 -10.22 10.69
N GLN A 517 -41.35 -9.07 10.81
CA GLN A 517 -41.45 -8.34 12.08
C GLN A 517 -42.37 -9.06 13.07
N GLU A 518 -43.51 -9.59 12.64
CA GLU A 518 -44.50 -10.24 13.51
C GLU A 518 -44.04 -11.62 13.99
N HIS A 519 -43.56 -12.48 13.09
CA HIS A 519 -43.23 -13.87 13.41
C HIS A 519 -41.79 -14.05 13.86
N LEU A 520 -40.86 -13.28 13.29
CA LEU A 520 -39.43 -13.41 13.60
C LEU A 520 -38.90 -12.22 14.40
N GLY A 521 -39.63 -11.11 14.56
CA GLY A 521 -39.12 -9.88 15.20
C GLY A 521 -37.92 -9.27 14.49
N LEU A 522 -37.78 -9.52 13.18
CA LEU A 522 -36.71 -9.00 12.34
C LEU A 522 -37.24 -7.81 11.55
N THR A 523 -36.54 -6.66 11.62
CA THR A 523 -36.81 -5.59 10.67
C THR A 523 -36.18 -5.95 9.32
N ALA A 524 -36.79 -5.47 8.26
CA ALA A 524 -36.30 -5.69 6.92
C ALA A 524 -36.26 -4.36 6.16
N VAL A 525 -35.27 -4.21 5.30
CA VAL A 525 -35.18 -3.09 4.36
C VAL A 525 -35.05 -3.69 2.97
N THR A 526 -35.89 -3.26 2.03
CA THR A 526 -36.00 -3.93 0.72
C THR A 526 -35.79 -2.95 -0.43
N GLY A 527 -34.88 -3.29 -1.34
CA GLY A 527 -34.70 -2.62 -2.62
C GLY A 527 -35.17 -3.50 -3.78
N ILE A 528 -36.02 -2.97 -4.64
CA ILE A 528 -36.62 -3.71 -5.76
C ILE A 528 -36.25 -3.06 -7.08
N ALA A 529 -35.94 -3.85 -8.10
CA ALA A 529 -35.79 -3.36 -9.47
C ALA A 529 -36.32 -4.40 -10.45
N GLY A 530 -36.61 -3.99 -11.68
CA GLY A 530 -37.01 -4.92 -12.74
C GLY A 530 -36.51 -4.52 -14.11
N TYR A 531 -36.74 -5.41 -15.05
CA TYR A 531 -36.45 -5.24 -16.47
C TYR A 531 -37.78 -5.31 -17.26
N PRO A 532 -37.96 -4.48 -18.30
CA PRO A 532 -37.05 -3.41 -18.75
C PRO A 532 -37.11 -2.16 -17.85
N CYS A 533 -36.00 -1.42 -17.75
CA CYS A 533 -35.94 -0.12 -17.06
C CYS A 533 -34.85 0.73 -17.72
N LEU A 534 -35.23 1.85 -18.35
CA LEU A 534 -34.33 2.69 -19.16
C LEU A 534 -33.53 1.85 -20.18
N ASP A 535 -32.31 2.29 -20.49
CA ASP A 535 -31.36 1.60 -21.37
C ASP A 535 -30.49 0.58 -20.61
N TYR A 536 -30.85 0.22 -19.38
CA TYR A 536 -30.10 -0.74 -18.59
C TYR A 536 -30.19 -2.15 -19.17
N ALA A 537 -29.05 -2.84 -19.21
CA ALA A 537 -28.99 -4.23 -19.60
C ALA A 537 -29.68 -5.10 -18.55
N ARG A 538 -30.11 -6.29 -18.95
CA ARG A 538 -30.65 -7.31 -18.03
C ARG A 538 -29.68 -7.61 -16.88
N GLY A 539 -28.37 -7.46 -17.12
CA GLY A 539 -27.26 -7.58 -16.17
C GLY A 539 -27.37 -6.62 -14.97
N ASP A 540 -27.85 -5.40 -15.22
CA ASP A 540 -27.76 -4.27 -14.29
C ASP A 540 -28.86 -4.27 -13.22
N VAL A 541 -29.89 -5.12 -13.36
CA VAL A 541 -31.03 -5.16 -12.44
C VAL A 541 -30.60 -5.41 -10.99
N ALA A 542 -29.58 -6.25 -10.76
CA ALA A 542 -29.06 -6.50 -9.41
C ALA A 542 -28.45 -5.25 -8.79
N GLU A 543 -27.74 -4.46 -9.60
CA GLU A 543 -27.15 -3.19 -9.18
C GLU A 543 -28.24 -2.14 -8.94
N ASN A 544 -29.29 -2.11 -9.77
CA ASN A 544 -30.44 -1.24 -9.57
C ASN A 544 -31.22 -1.60 -8.29
N CYS A 545 -31.34 -2.88 -7.92
CA CYS A 545 -31.86 -3.29 -6.62
C CYS A 545 -31.02 -2.73 -5.46
N ARG A 546 -29.69 -2.70 -5.61
CA ARG A 546 -28.78 -2.13 -4.60
C ARG A 546 -28.96 -0.62 -4.47
N LYS A 547 -29.12 0.09 -5.58
CA LYS A 547 -29.45 1.54 -5.59
C LYS A 547 -30.79 1.80 -4.90
N ALA A 548 -31.82 1.02 -5.23
CA ALA A 548 -33.12 1.10 -4.57
C ALA A 548 -33.04 0.77 -3.07
N LEU A 549 -32.21 -0.19 -2.67
CA LEU A 549 -32.01 -0.51 -1.25
C LEU A 549 -31.38 0.66 -0.49
N ASN A 550 -30.39 1.34 -1.09
CA ASN A 550 -29.78 2.52 -0.49
C ASN A 550 -30.78 3.67 -0.37
N HIS A 551 -31.67 3.84 -1.34
CA HIS A 551 -32.79 4.78 -1.26
C HIS A 551 -33.73 4.39 -0.10
N ALA A 552 -34.13 3.12 0.01
CA ALA A 552 -35.00 2.62 1.07
C ALA A 552 -34.42 2.87 2.48
N LEU A 553 -33.09 2.78 2.64
CA LEU A 553 -32.40 3.07 3.90
C LEU A 553 -32.53 4.53 4.37
N LEU A 554 -32.77 5.47 3.45
CA LEU A 554 -32.93 6.89 3.76
C LEU A 554 -34.39 7.26 4.09
N LEU A 555 -35.34 6.34 3.94
CA LEU A 555 -36.74 6.60 4.25
C LEU A 555 -36.95 6.73 5.76
N PRO A 556 -37.66 7.77 6.24
CA PRO A 556 -37.77 8.08 7.66
C PRO A 556 -38.80 7.21 8.40
N LYS A 557 -39.67 6.48 7.69
CA LYS A 557 -40.77 5.69 8.26
C LYS A 557 -40.82 4.30 7.65
N GLU A 558 -41.39 3.36 8.40
CA GLU A 558 -41.67 2.00 7.93
C GLU A 558 -42.96 1.95 7.09
N PRO A 559 -43.06 1.04 6.11
CA PRO A 559 -42.04 0.09 5.66
C PRO A 559 -40.89 0.76 4.90
N ARG A 560 -39.64 0.40 5.23
CA ARG A 560 -38.44 0.88 4.51
C ARG A 560 -38.23 0.05 3.24
N LEU A 561 -39.03 0.36 2.22
CA LEU A 561 -39.03 -0.29 0.93
C LEU A 561 -38.94 0.75 -0.19
N ALA A 562 -38.10 0.51 -1.19
CA ALA A 562 -38.09 1.34 -2.39
C ALA A 562 -38.03 0.48 -3.66
N VAL A 563 -38.81 0.88 -4.66
CA VAL A 563 -38.68 0.41 -6.04
C VAL A 563 -37.73 1.35 -6.76
N PHE A 564 -36.85 0.79 -7.58
CA PHE A 564 -35.85 1.52 -8.34
C PHE A 564 -36.51 2.56 -9.24
N ASP A 565 -36.15 3.82 -8.99
CA ASP A 565 -36.76 5.00 -9.57
C ASP A 565 -35.73 6.13 -9.71
N THR A 566 -36.20 7.31 -10.11
CA THR A 566 -35.32 8.46 -10.36
C THR A 566 -34.71 9.01 -9.07
N LEU A 567 -35.35 8.81 -7.93
CA LEU A 567 -34.79 9.12 -6.61
C LEU A 567 -33.66 8.15 -6.25
N SER A 568 -33.81 6.87 -6.56
CA SER A 568 -32.77 5.85 -6.37
C SER A 568 -31.49 6.19 -7.15
N LEU A 569 -31.64 6.68 -8.38
CA LEU A 569 -30.54 7.22 -9.19
C LEU A 569 -29.96 8.51 -8.61
N THR A 570 -30.80 9.40 -8.08
CA THR A 570 -30.35 10.65 -7.43
C THR A 570 -29.52 10.35 -6.18
N VAL A 571 -29.97 9.44 -5.32
CA VAL A 571 -29.26 8.98 -4.13
C VAL A 571 -27.93 8.31 -4.52
N SER A 572 -27.92 7.51 -5.59
CA SER A 572 -26.69 6.93 -6.16
C SER A 572 -25.70 8.03 -6.57
N GLY A 573 -26.18 9.06 -7.30
CA GLY A 573 -25.38 10.20 -7.71
C GLY A 573 -24.84 11.02 -6.53
N ASP A 574 -25.66 11.28 -5.51
CA ASP A 574 -25.26 11.99 -4.28
C ASP A 574 -24.14 11.24 -3.54
N ARG A 575 -24.22 9.90 -3.52
CA ARG A 575 -23.16 9.05 -2.98
C ARG A 575 -21.86 9.19 -3.76
N HIS A 576 -21.89 9.09 -5.10
CA HIS A 576 -20.69 9.30 -5.92
C HIS A 576 -20.10 10.70 -5.72
N PHE A 577 -20.94 11.73 -5.61
CA PHE A 577 -20.50 13.10 -5.35
C PHE A 577 -19.80 13.25 -4.00
N ALA A 578 -20.33 12.63 -2.95
CA ALA A 578 -19.73 12.64 -1.61
C ALA A 578 -18.36 11.95 -1.58
N LEU A 579 -18.18 10.92 -2.40
CA LEU A 579 -16.92 10.17 -2.55
C LEU A 579 -15.91 10.88 -3.47
N GLY A 580 -16.28 12.00 -4.08
CA GLY A 580 -15.42 12.80 -4.95
C GLY A 580 -15.42 12.37 -6.42
N ASP A 581 -16.14 11.31 -6.79
CA ASP A 581 -16.29 10.87 -8.17
C ASP A 581 -17.37 11.69 -8.88
N ILE A 582 -16.97 12.88 -9.32
CA ILE A 582 -17.88 13.85 -9.94
C ILE A 582 -18.41 13.34 -11.30
N TYR A 583 -17.65 12.53 -12.03
CA TYR A 583 -18.06 12.03 -13.34
C TYR A 583 -19.12 10.94 -13.23
N ALA A 584 -18.93 9.96 -12.34
CA ALA A 584 -19.96 8.96 -12.06
C ALA A 584 -21.24 9.60 -11.50
N ALA A 585 -21.11 10.58 -10.61
CA ALA A 585 -22.25 11.32 -10.08
C ALA A 585 -23.06 12.02 -11.20
N MET A 586 -22.36 12.67 -12.14
CA MET A 586 -23.02 13.30 -13.29
C MET A 586 -23.77 12.29 -14.16
N GLU A 587 -23.21 11.09 -14.36
CA GLU A 587 -23.87 10.06 -15.16
C GLU A 587 -25.16 9.58 -14.49
N GLU A 588 -25.12 9.28 -13.19
CA GLU A 588 -26.31 8.91 -12.42
C GLU A 588 -27.41 9.99 -12.46
N TYR A 589 -27.04 11.27 -12.32
CA TYR A 589 -28.02 12.35 -12.42
C TYR A 589 -28.60 12.51 -13.83
N LYS A 590 -27.81 12.29 -14.88
CA LYS A 590 -28.33 12.28 -16.25
C LYS A 590 -29.30 11.13 -16.47
N GLN A 591 -28.97 9.93 -16.00
CA GLN A 591 -29.88 8.78 -16.05
C GLN A 591 -31.17 9.06 -15.28
N ALA A 592 -31.09 9.70 -14.11
CA ALA A 592 -32.27 10.14 -13.36
C ALA A 592 -33.14 11.12 -14.17
N LEU A 593 -32.52 12.04 -14.92
CA LEU A 593 -33.21 13.01 -15.77
C LEU A 593 -33.73 12.44 -17.09
N LEU A 594 -33.11 11.38 -17.61
CA LEU A 594 -33.65 10.62 -18.74
C LEU A 594 -34.93 9.87 -18.32
N ALA A 595 -34.94 9.35 -17.09
CA ALA A 595 -36.10 8.68 -16.52
C ALA A 595 -37.23 9.66 -16.13
N ASP A 596 -36.86 10.80 -15.57
CA ASP A 596 -37.78 11.87 -15.20
C ASP A 596 -37.10 13.24 -15.36
N GLU A 597 -37.37 13.90 -16.49
CA GLU A 597 -36.83 15.23 -16.77
C GLU A 597 -37.27 16.28 -15.74
N THR A 598 -38.34 16.01 -14.97
CA THR A 598 -38.92 16.90 -13.95
C THR A 598 -38.26 16.79 -12.58
N ASN A 599 -37.36 15.83 -12.38
CA ASN A 599 -36.62 15.65 -11.14
C ASN A 599 -35.69 16.85 -10.85
N ALA A 600 -36.20 17.80 -10.06
CA ALA A 600 -35.50 19.02 -9.71
C ALA A 600 -34.27 18.78 -8.84
N LEU A 601 -34.25 17.71 -8.04
CA LEU A 601 -33.11 17.34 -7.19
C LEU A 601 -31.93 16.89 -8.05
N ALA A 602 -32.15 15.92 -8.95
CA ALA A 602 -31.14 15.45 -9.89
C ALA A 602 -30.60 16.58 -10.77
N ARG A 603 -31.47 17.46 -11.28
CA ARG A 603 -31.06 18.60 -12.11
C ARG A 603 -30.22 19.61 -11.33
N ASN A 604 -30.63 19.93 -10.10
CA ASN A 604 -29.85 20.80 -9.23
C ASN A 604 -28.48 20.17 -8.91
N SER A 605 -28.44 18.88 -8.58
CA SER A 605 -27.18 18.19 -8.27
C SER A 605 -26.25 18.06 -9.49
N LEU A 606 -26.80 17.84 -10.69
CA LEU A 606 -26.04 17.92 -11.95
C LEU A 606 -25.41 19.31 -12.14
N GLY A 607 -26.17 20.38 -11.87
CA GLY A 607 -25.67 21.74 -11.88
C GLY A 607 -24.51 21.97 -10.90
N ILE A 608 -24.57 21.36 -9.71
CA ILE A 608 -23.48 21.41 -8.72
C ILE A 608 -22.22 20.73 -9.25
N CYS A 609 -22.34 19.53 -9.84
CA CYS A 609 -21.22 18.82 -10.45
C CYS A 609 -20.55 19.65 -11.55
N LEU A 610 -21.35 20.22 -12.46
CA LEU A 610 -20.87 21.08 -13.55
C LEU A 610 -20.13 22.31 -13.00
N ALA A 611 -20.66 22.93 -11.94
CA ALA A 611 -20.00 24.06 -11.28
C ALA A 611 -18.66 23.66 -10.66
N ARG A 612 -18.57 22.47 -10.06
CA ARG A 612 -17.33 21.95 -9.45
C ARG A 612 -16.25 21.68 -10.51
N LEU A 613 -16.63 21.20 -11.69
CA LEU A 613 -15.75 21.04 -12.85
C LEU A 613 -15.42 22.36 -13.58
N GLY A 614 -15.87 23.50 -13.07
CA GLY A 614 -15.62 24.80 -13.70
C GLY A 614 -16.47 25.07 -14.96
N ARG A 615 -17.41 24.21 -15.30
CA ARG A 615 -18.34 24.37 -16.44
C ARG A 615 -19.50 25.30 -16.06
N LEU A 616 -19.16 26.53 -15.68
CA LEU A 616 -20.08 27.51 -15.10
C LEU A 616 -21.27 27.86 -16.00
N PRO A 617 -21.14 28.02 -17.34
CA PRO A 617 -22.29 28.29 -18.20
C PRO A 617 -23.32 27.16 -18.21
N GLN A 618 -22.87 25.90 -18.23
CA GLN A 618 -23.74 24.73 -18.19
C GLN A 618 -24.43 24.61 -16.83
N ALA A 619 -23.69 24.81 -15.73
CA ALA A 619 -24.27 24.83 -14.38
C ALA A 619 -25.37 25.89 -14.24
N ARG A 620 -25.13 27.10 -14.76
CA ARG A 620 -26.13 28.18 -14.79
C ARG A 620 -27.40 27.75 -15.54
N ALA A 621 -27.25 27.07 -16.67
CA ALA A 621 -28.39 26.58 -17.45
C ALA A 621 -29.24 25.60 -16.62
N GLU A 622 -28.62 24.61 -15.97
CA GLU A 622 -29.35 23.63 -15.14
C GLU A 622 -30.10 24.30 -13.98
N PHE A 623 -29.46 25.20 -13.23
CA PHE A 623 -30.15 25.93 -12.15
C PHE A 623 -31.29 26.81 -12.67
N THR A 624 -31.11 27.45 -13.82
CA THR A 624 -32.15 28.27 -14.44
C THR A 624 -33.36 27.43 -14.84
N GLN A 625 -33.15 26.21 -15.34
CA GLN A 625 -34.24 25.29 -15.66
C GLN A 625 -35.03 24.87 -14.41
N VAL A 626 -34.35 24.55 -13.30
CA VAL A 626 -35.03 24.28 -12.02
C VAL A 626 -35.87 25.49 -11.59
N ILE A 627 -35.30 26.69 -11.65
CA ILE A 627 -35.98 27.95 -11.26
C ILE A 627 -37.15 28.27 -12.19
N SER A 628 -37.06 27.91 -13.47
CA SER A 628 -38.15 28.17 -14.43
C SER A 628 -39.42 27.37 -14.11
N ARG A 629 -39.26 26.19 -13.50
CA ARG A 629 -40.36 25.34 -13.05
C ARG A 629 -40.79 25.66 -11.62
N ASP A 630 -39.84 25.85 -10.71
CA ASP A 630 -40.08 26.29 -9.34
C ASP A 630 -39.29 27.57 -9.04
N GLY A 631 -39.96 28.71 -9.24
CA GLY A 631 -39.38 30.03 -8.99
C GLY A 631 -39.04 30.32 -7.53
N LYS A 632 -39.45 29.45 -6.59
CA LYS A 632 -39.14 29.56 -5.15
C LYS A 632 -38.13 28.50 -4.69
N ASN A 633 -37.54 27.73 -5.60
CA ASN A 633 -36.55 26.71 -5.24
C ASN A 633 -35.29 27.35 -4.61
N THR A 634 -35.18 27.26 -3.29
CA THR A 634 -34.14 27.96 -2.52
C THR A 634 -32.73 27.45 -2.83
N MET A 635 -32.57 26.13 -3.03
CA MET A 635 -31.30 25.49 -3.38
C MET A 635 -30.79 25.97 -4.73
N ALA A 636 -31.64 25.91 -5.77
CA ALA A 636 -31.25 26.34 -7.11
C ALA A 636 -30.98 27.85 -7.17
N LEU A 637 -31.76 28.67 -6.48
CA LEU A 637 -31.54 30.13 -6.39
C LEU A 637 -30.20 30.47 -5.71
N TYR A 638 -29.86 29.77 -4.63
CA TYR A 638 -28.57 29.94 -3.96
C TYR A 638 -27.40 29.47 -4.83
N ASN A 639 -27.52 28.29 -5.44
CA ASN A 639 -26.48 27.73 -6.29
C ASN A 639 -26.24 28.57 -7.55
N LEU A 640 -27.31 29.10 -8.16
CA LEU A 640 -27.22 30.08 -9.25
C LEU A 640 -26.44 31.33 -8.81
N GLY A 641 -26.72 31.87 -7.62
CA GLY A 641 -25.98 33.01 -7.07
C GLY A 641 -24.49 32.72 -6.90
N CYS A 642 -24.14 31.53 -6.42
CA CYS A 642 -22.74 31.10 -6.30
C CYS A 642 -22.05 30.97 -7.68
N VAL A 643 -22.74 30.42 -8.67
CA VAL A 643 -22.20 30.30 -10.05
C VAL A 643 -22.00 31.68 -10.67
N LEU A 644 -22.98 32.58 -10.58
CA LEU A 644 -22.87 33.94 -11.12
C LEU A 644 -21.72 34.73 -10.48
N GLN A 645 -21.51 34.56 -9.17
CA GLN A 645 -20.37 35.18 -8.48
C GLN A 645 -19.04 34.66 -9.03
N ARG A 646 -18.91 33.35 -9.27
CA ARG A 646 -17.70 32.74 -9.86
C ARG A 646 -17.50 33.13 -11.33
N GLN A 647 -18.57 33.46 -12.05
CA GLN A 647 -18.51 33.99 -13.42
C GLN A 647 -18.11 35.47 -13.48
N GLY A 648 -17.93 36.14 -12.33
CA GLY A 648 -17.58 37.56 -12.29
C GLY A 648 -18.77 38.52 -12.40
N ASP A 649 -20.01 38.05 -12.19
CA ASP A 649 -21.21 38.88 -12.17
C ASP A 649 -21.80 39.00 -10.74
N PRO A 650 -21.22 39.86 -9.87
CA PRO A 650 -21.69 40.04 -8.51
C PRO A 650 -23.08 40.71 -8.44
N ALA A 651 -23.50 41.45 -9.48
CA ALA A 651 -24.81 42.10 -9.50
C ALA A 651 -25.93 41.06 -9.68
N ALA A 652 -25.78 40.15 -10.64
CA ALA A 652 -26.71 39.05 -10.84
C ALA A 652 -26.69 38.07 -9.67
N ALA A 653 -25.51 37.78 -9.11
CA ALA A 653 -25.38 36.94 -7.91
C ALA A 653 -26.17 37.50 -6.72
N ARG A 654 -26.04 38.82 -6.45
CA ARG A 654 -26.80 39.51 -5.40
C ARG A 654 -28.30 39.36 -5.62
N THR A 655 -28.76 39.53 -6.86
CA THR A 655 -30.18 39.38 -7.22
C THR A 655 -30.68 37.95 -6.98
N ALA A 656 -29.89 36.94 -7.33
CA ALA A 656 -30.23 35.53 -7.08
C ALA A 656 -30.31 35.21 -5.58
N PHE A 657 -29.35 35.67 -4.78
CA PHE A 657 -29.41 35.50 -3.32
C PHE A 657 -30.59 36.24 -2.68
N GLN A 658 -30.94 37.43 -3.17
CA GLN A 658 -32.13 38.15 -2.70
C GLN A 658 -33.43 37.42 -3.07
N LYS A 659 -33.51 36.81 -4.25
CA LYS A 659 -34.63 35.92 -4.63
C LYS A 659 -34.71 34.72 -3.69
N CYS A 660 -33.58 34.08 -3.38
CA CYS A 660 -33.51 32.99 -2.40
C CYS A 660 -34.07 33.42 -1.04
N LEU A 661 -33.70 34.61 -0.55
CA LEU A 661 -34.23 35.16 0.71
C LEU A 661 -35.69 35.58 0.66
N ARG A 662 -36.24 35.90 -0.51
CA ARG A 662 -37.70 36.10 -0.66
C ARG A 662 -38.45 34.78 -0.55
N ALA A 663 -37.87 33.69 -1.04
CA ALA A 663 -38.46 32.35 -0.93
C ALA A 663 -38.29 31.74 0.47
N ASN A 664 -37.11 31.92 1.09
CA ASN A 664 -36.83 31.52 2.47
C ASN A 664 -36.08 32.65 3.20
N PRO A 665 -36.78 33.48 3.98
CA PRO A 665 -36.18 34.60 4.73
C PRO A 665 -35.08 34.21 5.72
N GLY A 666 -35.04 32.94 6.15
CA GLY A 666 -34.06 32.37 7.08
C GLY A 666 -32.94 31.57 6.41
N HIS A 667 -32.77 31.64 5.08
CA HIS A 667 -31.71 30.89 4.40
C HIS A 667 -30.31 31.44 4.75
N VAL A 668 -29.67 30.79 5.72
CA VAL A 668 -28.40 31.22 6.36
C VAL A 668 -27.30 31.47 5.34
N SER A 669 -27.05 30.53 4.44
CA SER A 669 -25.97 30.64 3.45
C SER A 669 -26.14 31.87 2.54
N SER A 670 -27.38 32.21 2.15
CA SER A 670 -27.65 33.42 1.36
C SER A 670 -27.48 34.71 2.17
N LEU A 671 -27.86 34.70 3.45
CA LEU A 671 -27.60 35.83 4.36
C LEU A 671 -26.10 36.08 4.51
N LEU A 672 -25.30 35.02 4.71
CA LEU A 672 -23.85 35.12 4.82
C LEU A 672 -23.20 35.64 3.53
N ARG A 673 -23.64 35.15 2.36
CA ARG A 673 -23.14 35.63 1.05
C ARG A 673 -23.46 37.10 0.84
N LEU A 674 -24.70 37.53 1.08
CA LEU A 674 -25.09 38.94 0.95
C LEU A 674 -24.39 39.85 1.97
N GLY A 675 -24.18 39.36 3.20
CA GLY A 675 -23.40 40.04 4.22
C GLY A 675 -21.97 40.28 3.76
N ARG A 676 -21.30 39.24 3.24
CA ARG A 676 -19.93 39.34 2.72
C ARG A 676 -19.84 40.29 1.53
N MET A 677 -20.78 40.22 0.59
CA MET A 677 -20.82 41.15 -0.54
C MET A 677 -21.03 42.61 -0.11
N ALA A 678 -21.73 42.84 1.01
CA ALA A 678 -21.87 44.16 1.60
C ALA A 678 -20.57 44.62 2.29
N GLU A 679 -19.86 43.73 3.00
CA GLU A 679 -18.52 44.02 3.55
C GLU A 679 -17.52 44.39 2.45
N GLU A 680 -17.45 43.61 1.38
CA GLU A 680 -16.58 43.84 0.21
C GLU A 680 -16.89 45.20 -0.46
N SER A 681 -18.16 45.62 -0.43
CA SER A 681 -18.59 46.95 -0.90
C SER A 681 -18.41 48.07 0.15
N ARG A 682 -17.70 47.80 1.26
CA ARG A 682 -17.52 48.70 2.44
C ARG A 682 -18.83 49.18 3.10
N ARG A 683 -19.94 48.47 2.89
CA ARG A 683 -21.26 48.76 3.48
C ARG A 683 -21.46 47.95 4.76
N LEU A 684 -20.80 48.39 5.83
CA LEU A 684 -20.75 47.64 7.10
C LEU A 684 -22.14 47.50 7.75
N ALA A 685 -22.99 48.54 7.73
CA ALA A 685 -24.30 48.49 8.38
C ALA A 685 -25.26 47.44 7.74
N PRO A 686 -25.40 47.37 6.40
CA PRO A 686 -26.09 46.26 5.75
C PRO A 686 -25.48 44.89 6.04
N ALA A 687 -24.15 44.78 6.05
CA ALA A 687 -23.46 43.51 6.37
C ALA A 687 -23.87 42.99 7.76
N LEU A 688 -23.82 43.87 8.78
CA LEU A 688 -24.24 43.56 10.15
C LEU A 688 -25.69 43.06 10.19
N LYS A 689 -26.60 43.72 9.46
CA LYS A 689 -28.01 43.32 9.43
C LYS A 689 -28.18 41.90 8.88
N TYR A 690 -27.44 41.54 7.84
CA TYR A 690 -27.48 40.19 7.28
C TYR A 690 -26.90 39.14 8.24
N TYR A 691 -25.76 39.42 8.87
CA TYR A 691 -25.14 38.48 9.81
C TYR A 691 -25.95 38.30 11.09
N ARG A 692 -26.54 39.35 11.64
CA ARG A 692 -27.44 39.23 12.81
C ARG A 692 -28.68 38.40 12.48
N ARG A 693 -29.25 38.58 11.28
CA ARG A 693 -30.34 37.72 10.80
C ARG A 693 -29.91 36.26 10.68
N ALA A 694 -28.70 36.01 10.18
CA ALA A 694 -28.15 34.65 10.08
C ALA A 694 -27.92 34.02 11.46
N ALA A 695 -27.50 34.80 12.46
CA ALA A 695 -27.32 34.32 13.83
C ALA A 695 -28.67 33.97 14.51
N ALA A 696 -29.74 34.70 14.16
CA ALA A 696 -31.05 34.54 14.77
C ALA A 696 -31.86 33.31 14.30
N THR A 697 -31.37 32.53 13.32
CA THR A 697 -32.12 31.38 12.76
C THR A 697 -32.01 30.09 13.57
N GLY A 698 -31.36 30.10 14.74
CA GLY A 698 -31.23 28.95 15.65
C GLY A 698 -30.27 27.84 15.19
N ASN A 699 -30.01 27.72 13.89
CA ASN A 699 -29.02 26.81 13.29
C ASN A 699 -27.84 27.59 12.67
N ALA A 700 -27.35 28.62 13.37
CA ALA A 700 -26.28 29.47 12.87
C ALA A 700 -24.94 28.74 12.99
N PRO A 701 -24.23 28.46 11.88
CA PRO A 701 -22.91 27.84 11.95
C PRO A 701 -21.93 28.75 12.71
N ALA A 702 -20.91 28.18 13.37
CA ALA A 702 -19.81 28.92 14.01
C ALA A 702 -19.23 30.02 13.10
N LEU A 703 -19.20 29.75 11.79
CA LEU A 703 -18.87 30.70 10.72
C LEU A 703 -19.60 32.05 10.84
N THR A 704 -20.89 32.06 11.19
CA THR A 704 -21.71 33.27 11.33
C THR A 704 -21.21 34.16 12.46
N LEU A 705 -20.89 33.56 13.61
CA LEU A 705 -20.34 34.27 14.77
C LEU A 705 -18.96 34.84 14.44
N ARG A 706 -18.13 34.08 13.72
CA ARG A 706 -16.85 34.58 13.21
C ARG A 706 -17.01 35.80 12.29
N HIS A 707 -18.01 35.81 11.41
CA HIS A 707 -18.31 36.98 10.57
C HIS A 707 -18.71 38.20 11.42
N LEU A 708 -19.54 38.02 12.44
CA LEU A 708 -19.92 39.09 13.37
C LEU A 708 -18.73 39.62 14.17
N ALA A 709 -17.88 38.74 14.69
CA ALA A 709 -16.67 39.09 15.40
C ALA A 709 -15.72 39.94 14.55
N ARG A 710 -15.44 39.51 13.32
CA ARG A 710 -14.58 40.27 12.40
C ARG A 710 -15.15 41.67 12.12
N LEU A 711 -16.47 41.77 11.96
CA LEU A 711 -17.13 43.06 11.74
C LEU A 711 -17.10 43.95 12.99
N ALA A 712 -17.19 43.36 14.19
CA ALA A 712 -17.05 44.06 15.46
C ALA A 712 -15.62 44.58 15.65
N LEU A 713 -14.59 43.76 15.38
CA LEU A 713 -13.18 44.17 15.35
C LEU A 713 -12.96 45.35 14.39
N THR A 714 -13.50 45.28 13.18
CA THR A 714 -13.37 46.35 12.17
C THR A 714 -14.01 47.67 12.64
N ARG A 715 -14.95 47.62 13.58
CA ARG A 715 -15.63 48.79 14.16
C ARG A 715 -15.06 49.21 15.52
N GLY A 716 -14.00 48.54 16.00
CA GLY A 716 -13.42 48.80 17.32
C GLY A 716 -14.29 48.35 18.49
N ARG A 717 -15.27 47.46 18.28
CA ARG A 717 -16.10 46.89 19.36
C ARG A 717 -15.48 45.59 19.86
N LEU A 718 -14.46 45.71 20.70
CA LEU A 718 -13.60 44.60 21.12
C LEU A 718 -14.35 43.61 22.02
N ASP A 719 -15.16 44.09 22.97
CA ASP A 719 -15.99 43.22 23.83
C ASP A 719 -16.99 42.37 23.03
N GLU A 720 -17.71 42.99 22.07
CA GLU A 720 -18.63 42.27 21.17
C GLU A 720 -17.88 41.22 20.33
N ALA A 721 -16.66 41.54 19.88
CA ALA A 721 -15.83 40.61 19.13
C ALA A 721 -15.39 39.41 19.98
N ARG A 722 -14.97 39.68 21.23
CA ARG A 722 -14.54 38.65 22.19
C ARG A 722 -15.65 37.63 22.44
N GLU A 723 -16.85 38.11 22.74
CA GLU A 723 -18.01 37.27 23.00
C GLU A 723 -18.35 36.39 21.79
N HIS A 724 -18.39 36.98 20.59
CA HIS A 724 -18.67 36.23 19.37
C HIS A 724 -17.59 35.20 19.02
N LEU A 725 -16.31 35.51 19.24
CA LEU A 725 -15.21 34.55 19.02
C LEU A 725 -15.23 33.42 20.04
N HIS A 726 -15.51 33.72 21.30
CA HIS A 726 -15.65 32.72 22.35
C HIS A 726 -16.77 31.73 22.00
N GLN A 727 -17.96 32.23 21.65
CA GLN A 727 -19.07 31.39 21.21
C GLN A 727 -18.75 30.59 19.93
N ALA A 728 -18.03 31.18 18.97
CA ALA A 728 -17.63 30.49 17.76
C ALA A 728 -16.70 29.31 18.06
N LEU A 729 -15.71 29.50 18.95
CA LEU A 729 -14.75 28.48 19.36
C LEU A 729 -15.35 27.42 20.29
N LEU A 730 -16.40 27.74 21.05
CA LEU A 730 -17.17 26.73 21.77
C LEU A 730 -17.90 25.77 20.82
N LEU A 731 -18.40 26.27 19.69
CA LEU A 731 -19.09 25.47 18.68
C LEU A 731 -18.12 24.70 17.77
N ASP A 732 -17.01 25.32 17.39
CA ASP A 732 -15.93 24.70 16.61
C ASP A 732 -14.55 25.08 17.16
N PRO A 733 -14.01 24.28 18.11
CA PRO A 733 -12.69 24.53 18.69
C PRO A 733 -11.54 24.49 17.69
N LYS A 734 -11.76 23.95 16.48
CA LYS A 734 -10.74 23.80 15.43
C LYS A 734 -10.94 24.79 14.28
N ASP A 735 -11.75 25.84 14.44
CA ASP A 735 -11.83 26.92 13.44
C ASP A 735 -10.58 27.82 13.50
N ALA A 736 -9.58 27.49 12.68
CA ALA A 736 -8.32 28.21 12.59
C ALA A 736 -8.49 29.73 12.37
N PHE A 737 -9.52 30.17 11.64
CA PHE A 737 -9.77 31.60 11.44
C PHE A 737 -10.36 32.28 12.67
N SER A 738 -11.14 31.57 13.50
CA SER A 738 -11.62 32.11 14.78
C SER A 738 -10.46 32.22 15.78
N LEU A 739 -9.59 31.21 15.84
CA LEU A 739 -8.37 31.24 16.66
C LEU A 739 -7.44 32.40 16.28
N GLN A 740 -7.25 32.62 14.98
CA GLN A 740 -6.45 33.75 14.48
C GLN A 740 -7.06 35.11 14.84
N LEU A 741 -8.37 35.30 14.68
CA LEU A 741 -9.03 36.54 15.08
C LEU A 741 -8.98 36.77 16.59
N MET A 742 -9.02 35.70 17.40
CA MET A 742 -8.87 35.77 18.85
C MET A 742 -7.45 36.17 19.25
N ALA A 743 -6.43 35.59 18.62
CA ALA A 743 -5.04 36.00 18.82
C ALA A 743 -4.85 37.49 18.51
N ARG A 744 -5.39 37.94 17.36
CA ARG A 744 -5.36 39.36 16.98
C ARG A 744 -6.07 40.27 17.97
N LEU A 745 -7.21 39.84 18.52
CA LEU A 745 -7.96 40.58 19.53
C LEU A 745 -7.10 40.80 20.78
N TYR A 746 -6.52 39.73 21.35
CA TYR A 746 -5.64 39.82 22.52
C TYR A 746 -4.43 40.73 22.28
N LEU A 747 -3.79 40.63 21.10
CA LEU A 747 -2.69 41.55 20.74
C LEU A 747 -3.12 43.01 20.60
N THR A 748 -4.35 43.26 20.14
CA THR A 748 -4.89 44.62 20.00
C THR A 748 -5.21 45.25 21.35
N GLU A 749 -5.69 44.46 22.30
CA GLU A 749 -5.99 44.92 23.66
C GLU A 749 -4.73 44.98 24.55
N GLY A 750 -3.63 44.35 24.13
CA GLY A 750 -2.42 44.20 24.93
C GLY A 750 -2.61 43.24 26.10
N GLU A 751 -3.67 42.43 26.07
CA GLU A 751 -4.00 41.46 27.10
C GLU A 751 -3.33 40.12 26.79
N ASP A 752 -2.54 39.63 27.74
CA ASP A 752 -1.93 38.29 27.77
C ASP A 752 -1.36 37.80 26.41
N PRO A 753 -0.17 38.28 26.02
CA PRO A 753 0.52 37.84 24.82
C PRO A 753 0.77 36.32 24.75
N ALA A 754 0.75 35.60 25.88
CA ALA A 754 0.91 34.15 25.92
C ALA A 754 -0.35 33.43 25.44
N ILE A 755 -1.54 33.91 25.82
CA ILE A 755 -2.81 33.40 25.26
C ILE A 755 -2.87 33.68 23.76
N ALA A 756 -2.46 34.88 23.33
CA ALA A 756 -2.40 35.23 21.90
C ALA A 756 -1.48 34.26 21.12
N GLU A 757 -0.30 33.94 21.65
CA GLU A 757 0.61 32.97 21.06
C GLU A 757 -0.02 31.58 20.97
N ALA A 758 -0.64 31.09 22.05
CA ALA A 758 -1.24 29.76 22.07
C ALA A 758 -2.31 29.61 20.97
N MET A 759 -3.18 30.61 20.84
CA MET A 759 -4.22 30.63 19.80
C MET A 759 -3.61 30.75 18.39
N ALA A 760 -2.58 31.59 18.21
CA ALA A 760 -1.89 31.73 16.93
C ALA A 760 -1.15 30.45 16.51
N ARG A 761 -0.48 29.75 17.44
CA ARG A 761 0.17 28.46 17.17
C ARG A 761 -0.83 27.39 16.76
N GLN A 762 -1.99 27.34 17.41
CA GLN A 762 -3.05 26.41 17.02
C GLN A 762 -3.61 26.73 15.62
N ALA A 763 -3.85 28.01 15.32
CA ALA A 763 -4.30 28.43 13.99
C ALA A 763 -3.30 28.02 12.88
N VAL A 764 -2.01 28.25 13.12
CA VAL A 764 -0.92 27.85 12.22
C VAL A 764 -0.80 26.33 12.08
N ALA A 765 -0.91 25.57 13.17
CA ALA A 765 -0.85 24.11 13.13
C ALA A 765 -1.99 23.50 12.30
N LEU A 766 -3.18 24.13 12.33
CA LEU A 766 -4.34 23.69 11.56
C LEU A 766 -4.25 24.07 10.06
N ARG A 767 -3.63 25.21 9.74
CA ARG A 767 -3.52 25.76 8.36
C ARG A 767 -2.17 26.46 8.15
N PRO A 768 -1.08 25.71 7.96
CA PRO A 768 0.26 26.28 7.84
C PRO A 768 0.49 27.05 6.53
N GLU A 769 -0.38 26.88 5.53
CA GLU A 769 -0.28 27.55 4.24
C GLU A 769 -0.76 29.02 4.27
N ARG A 770 -1.41 29.44 5.35
CA ARG A 770 -1.98 30.79 5.48
C ARG A 770 -0.94 31.76 6.04
N LYS A 771 -0.43 32.63 5.17
CA LYS A 771 0.55 33.67 5.53
C LYS A 771 0.08 34.56 6.68
N GLU A 772 -1.21 34.90 6.70
CA GLU A 772 -1.77 35.75 7.75
C GLU A 772 -1.48 35.15 9.14
N PHE A 773 -1.70 33.85 9.31
CA PHE A 773 -1.63 33.19 10.62
C PHE A 773 -0.21 33.22 11.20
N TRP A 774 0.80 33.15 10.33
CA TRP A 774 2.20 33.30 10.72
C TRP A 774 2.54 34.74 11.12
N VAL A 775 1.92 35.75 10.50
CA VAL A 775 2.07 37.15 10.91
C VAL A 775 1.53 37.35 12.32
N GLU A 776 0.33 36.83 12.63
CA GLU A 776 -0.21 36.94 13.99
C GLU A 776 0.64 36.19 15.03
N LEU A 777 1.20 35.02 14.69
CA LEU A 777 2.13 34.31 15.56
C LEU A 777 3.43 35.10 15.79
N SER A 778 4.00 35.69 14.74
CA SER A 778 5.20 36.53 14.84
C SER A 778 4.95 37.73 15.75
N GLN A 779 3.81 38.40 15.61
CA GLN A 779 3.43 39.52 16.47
C GLN A 779 3.25 39.10 17.94
N ALA A 780 2.65 37.94 18.20
CA ALA A 780 2.51 37.43 19.57
C ALA A 780 3.85 37.09 20.23
N LEU A 781 4.78 36.47 19.48
CA LEU A 781 6.12 36.17 19.96
C LEU A 781 6.94 37.44 20.21
N ALA A 782 6.83 38.44 19.32
CA ALA A 782 7.49 39.72 19.47
C ALA A 782 6.99 40.49 20.70
N ALA A 783 5.67 40.46 20.98
CA ALA A 783 5.08 41.06 22.16
C ALA A 783 5.56 40.44 23.49
N GLN A 784 6.10 39.21 23.44
CA GLN A 784 6.74 38.53 24.58
C GLN A 784 8.27 38.71 24.64
N GLY A 785 8.87 39.48 23.72
CA GLY A 785 10.33 39.68 23.65
C GLY A 785 11.10 38.50 23.03
N ARG A 786 10.42 37.51 22.44
CA ARG A 786 11.03 36.33 21.79
C ARG A 786 11.37 36.63 20.32
N HIS A 787 12.33 37.53 20.12
CA HIS A 787 12.67 38.11 18.81
C HIS A 787 13.17 37.08 17.78
N ASP A 788 13.91 36.05 18.19
CA ASP A 788 14.45 35.03 17.28
C ASP A 788 13.33 34.15 16.69
N GLU A 789 12.40 33.70 17.53
CA GLU A 789 11.25 32.91 17.09
C GLU A 789 10.25 33.76 16.29
N ALA A 790 10.07 35.03 16.66
CA ALA A 790 9.25 35.97 15.90
C ALA A 790 9.81 36.16 14.47
N SER A 791 11.13 36.26 14.34
CA SER A 791 11.82 36.36 13.04
C SER A 791 11.64 35.10 12.20
N ALA A 792 11.75 33.92 12.82
CA ALA A 792 11.50 32.65 12.15
C ALA A 792 10.03 32.50 11.68
N ALA A 793 9.06 32.94 12.50
CA ALA A 793 7.66 32.96 12.10
C ALA A 793 7.40 33.97 10.97
N SER A 794 8.06 35.13 10.98
CA SER A 794 7.96 36.14 9.91
C SER A 794 8.53 35.62 8.58
N ALA A 795 9.68 34.94 8.60
CA ALA A 795 10.26 34.32 7.41
C ALA A 795 9.28 33.34 6.74
N ARG A 796 8.64 32.49 7.55
CA ARG A 796 7.60 31.56 7.07
C ARG A 796 6.37 32.26 6.50
N ALA A 797 5.99 33.43 7.02
CA ALA A 797 4.92 34.24 6.45
C ALA A 797 5.29 34.79 5.06
N GLU A 798 6.56 35.18 4.88
CA GLU A 798 7.09 35.67 3.61
C GLU A 798 7.24 34.55 2.58
N GLY A 799 7.44 33.30 3.04
CA GLY A 799 7.65 32.11 2.21
C GLY A 799 9.13 31.77 2.04
N VAL A 800 9.96 32.20 2.99
CA VAL A 800 11.40 31.94 3.14
C VAL A 800 11.58 30.96 4.30
#